data_AF-A0A7J4TUU2-F1
#
_entry.id   AF-A0A7J4TUU2-F1
#
_cell.length_a   1.000
_cell.length_b   1.000
_cell.length_c   1.000
_cell.angle_alpha   90.00
_cell.angle_beta   90.00
_cell.angle_gamma   90.00
#
_symmetry.space_group_name_H-M   'P 1'
#
loop_
_entity.id
_entity.type
_entity.pdbx_description
1 polymer ?
#
loop_
_entity_poly.entity_id
_entity_poly.type
_entity_poly.pdbx_seq_one_letter_code
_entity_poly.pdbx_strand_id
1 'polypeptide(L)'
;MTPRGDNPGEIHLAGQNTITIHRREWSRSELIERIASRFFIIGDESISRYSWIVEARSGYSNGDAISGLNEELVQLGLIGTISSMDPPTLTIRDRSYGSDILPSWQLASIWLFSTIMAIFAGSAWSSNVGISGNTYVASTLYYALPLILTLAFASECKRRMNRDAGIRSGQIIPLAIPQISPIWWPFGIFGLFGQKSSEHTPVPDRRTLAKIEITIPAILFTVGQPLILAGILLTPSSPPEGLASAPLVFHGSVIPNLIAPLLIESDVGIRLQWIHPLGLAGLSLSVLGWLLLLPIPGLPGDRILSAIMGSDRHLEISSQNMLFVASLGALVLVFVSSNFVPWLLIATVACMRRFGNDQLRPPVVINLADGFPRESLERYAAATIIILLLGVPGMSPATEFEQWSEGLDPTAWPSSIEVNETQEFEIPLTPIGAIPLSGEIAIEIDDPSESGWQVTDSGGTPVDDIKFENVIQSNEQKISLKLVSSPPESHLVHPARIILTIDDGVTIRQHPILVTIPGGSAPFSSSWLLEGNSTSACIDIETSIGDPGIWSVEHPFWLSDNTEMEPGVRSRHCIEPLPGAIEGADRDDRGRAMAPEITFTPEGEDQGDARSWQLPIKASESWLGLPSGNWSVPDRMLIPNAMIAHGSPDFDPSCVKTSSMDTHTNLEGPIDWNIGTASLILSANPTSVNLTIPSEGWVVVCEGRDIIEVLRIKEGLDIQSSVSGMGIAIDSEKFSIENRENMTVTVSREWSGDVPSLEVWYVDGPDSIPANQSIEITVTFDNSGGAFGFAWITTDSNGVVLHLAARCPWGGCT
;
A
#
# COMPACT_ATOMS: atom_id res chain seq x y z
N MET A 1 -23.41 -89.79 29.07
CA MET A 1 -22.52 -90.74 28.37
C MET A 1 -21.12 -90.57 28.95
N THR A 2 -20.62 -91.58 29.64
CA THR A 2 -19.21 -91.66 30.05
C THR A 2 -18.34 -92.03 28.84
N PRO A 3 -17.07 -91.57 28.84
CA PRO A 3 -15.93 -92.48 28.81
C PRO A 3 -14.95 -92.15 29.96
N ARG A 4 -14.50 -93.12 30.78
CA ARG A 4 -13.19 -93.84 30.67
C ARG A 4 -12.06 -92.86 30.32
N GLY A 5 -11.13 -92.49 31.19
CA GLY A 5 -10.36 -93.29 32.15
C GLY A 5 -9.08 -93.76 31.47
N ASP A 6 -7.94 -93.13 31.79
CA ASP A 6 -6.60 -93.75 31.77
C ASP A 6 -5.54 -92.86 32.45
N ASN A 7 -4.62 -93.53 33.15
CA ASN A 7 -3.55 -92.97 34.01
C ASN A 7 -2.57 -92.04 33.26
N PRO A 8 -2.00 -91.02 33.92
CA PRO A 8 -0.81 -90.35 33.40
C PRO A 8 0.43 -91.18 33.71
N GLY A 9 1.14 -91.58 32.65
CA GLY A 9 2.49 -92.12 32.73
C GLY A 9 3.48 -91.04 33.14
N GLU A 10 4.38 -91.40 34.06
CA GLU A 10 5.61 -90.67 34.35
C GLU A 10 6.50 -90.63 33.10
N ILE A 11 6.87 -89.43 32.67
CA ILE A 11 8.00 -89.22 31.76
C ILE A 11 9.10 -88.59 32.60
N HIS A 12 10.11 -89.40 32.95
CA HIS A 12 11.37 -88.90 33.49
C HIS A 12 12.25 -88.38 32.36
N LEU A 13 12.54 -87.09 32.37
CA LEU A 13 13.69 -86.50 31.68
C LEU A 13 14.58 -85.84 32.73
N ALA A 14 15.85 -86.27 32.72
CA ALA A 14 16.86 -85.89 33.70
C ALA A 14 17.38 -84.47 33.46
N GLY A 15 17.45 -83.68 34.54
CA GLY A 15 18.29 -82.49 34.64
C GLY A 15 17.54 -81.15 34.62
N GLN A 16 17.53 -80.51 35.80
CA GLN A 16 17.23 -79.10 36.10
C GLN A 16 15.76 -78.64 36.24
N ASN A 17 15.51 -78.08 37.42
CA ASN A 17 14.35 -77.31 37.90
C ASN A 17 12.97 -77.94 37.64
N THR A 18 12.45 -78.59 38.69
CA THR A 18 11.04 -78.97 38.80
C THR A 18 10.16 -77.72 38.63
N ILE A 19 9.54 -77.57 37.46
CA ILE A 19 8.39 -76.67 37.29
C ILE A 19 7.25 -77.29 38.11
N THR A 20 6.95 -76.72 39.27
CA THR A 20 5.76 -77.11 40.04
C THR A 20 4.54 -76.64 39.26
N ILE A 21 3.94 -77.54 38.49
CA ILE A 21 2.65 -77.30 37.84
C ILE A 21 1.60 -77.13 38.94
N HIS A 22 1.14 -75.91 39.14
CA HIS A 22 0.07 -75.61 40.10
C HIS A 22 -1.24 -76.26 39.64
N ARG A 23 -1.89 -76.99 40.55
CA ARG A 23 -3.14 -77.77 40.34
C ARG A 23 -4.40 -76.90 40.14
N ARG A 24 -4.28 -75.57 40.09
CA ARG A 24 -5.42 -74.63 40.04
C ARG A 24 -5.23 -73.68 38.87
N GLU A 25 -6.22 -73.64 37.97
CA GLU A 25 -6.29 -72.62 36.92
C GLU A 25 -6.35 -71.24 37.59
N TRP A 26 -5.36 -70.39 37.34
CA TRP A 26 -5.37 -69.01 37.84
C TRP A 26 -6.43 -68.22 37.11
N SER A 27 -7.18 -67.42 37.86
CA SER A 27 -8.02 -66.39 37.24
C SER A 27 -7.13 -65.32 36.59
N ARG A 28 -7.66 -64.61 35.57
CA ARG A 28 -6.91 -63.56 34.87
C ARG A 28 -6.39 -62.47 35.84
N SER A 29 -7.12 -62.16 36.91
CA SER A 29 -6.68 -61.26 37.99
C SER A 29 -5.50 -61.81 38.76
N GLU A 30 -5.56 -63.06 39.24
CA GLU A 30 -4.49 -63.69 40.02
C GLU A 30 -3.18 -63.79 39.22
N LEU A 31 -3.26 -64.10 37.93
CA LEU A 31 -2.09 -64.12 37.04
C LEU A 31 -1.45 -62.73 36.93
N ILE A 32 -2.26 -61.70 36.66
CA ILE A 32 -1.80 -60.32 36.49
C ILE A 32 -1.20 -59.77 37.79
N GLU A 33 -1.86 -60.01 38.92
CA GLU A 33 -1.39 -59.64 40.26
C GLU A 33 -0.06 -60.33 40.57
N ARG A 34 0.07 -61.62 40.25
CA ARG A 34 1.33 -62.37 40.46
C ARG A 34 2.47 -61.82 39.63
N ILE A 35 2.22 -61.42 38.38
CA ILE A 35 3.22 -60.78 37.52
C ILE A 35 3.62 -59.41 38.10
N ALA A 36 2.64 -58.57 38.44
CA ALA A 36 2.86 -57.26 39.05
C ALA A 36 3.65 -57.34 40.36
N SER A 37 3.41 -58.36 41.19
CA SER A 37 4.05 -58.56 42.49
C SER A 37 5.56 -58.80 42.41
N ARG A 38 6.10 -59.14 41.22
CA ARG A 38 7.54 -59.31 40.99
C ARG A 38 8.29 -57.97 41.03
N PHE A 39 7.64 -56.91 40.54
CA PHE A 39 8.22 -55.58 40.36
C PHE A 39 7.73 -54.59 41.44
N PHE A 40 6.49 -54.72 41.88
CA PHE A 40 5.85 -53.84 42.86
C PHE A 40 5.45 -54.60 44.13
N ILE A 41 5.47 -53.90 45.27
CA ILE A 41 4.77 -54.27 46.49
C ILE A 41 3.30 -53.87 46.28
N ILE A 42 2.40 -54.85 46.22
CA ILE A 42 0.97 -54.64 45.95
C ILE A 42 0.23 -54.40 47.27
N GLY A 43 -0.48 -53.28 47.36
CA GLY A 43 -1.38 -52.91 48.45
C GLY A 43 -2.86 -53.10 48.07
N ASP A 44 -3.73 -52.24 48.61
CA ASP A 44 -5.18 -52.35 48.43
C ASP A 44 -5.63 -52.19 46.96
N GLU A 45 -6.70 -52.90 46.59
CA GLU A 45 -7.38 -52.73 45.30
C GLU A 45 -7.97 -51.33 45.16
N SER A 46 -7.80 -50.72 43.99
CA SER A 46 -8.35 -49.39 43.67
C SER A 46 -9.58 -49.49 42.74
N ILE A 47 -10.12 -48.35 42.33
CA ILE A 47 -11.47 -48.22 41.73
C ILE A 47 -11.62 -48.95 40.38
N SER A 48 -10.53 -49.22 39.65
CA SER A 48 -10.59 -49.83 38.31
C SER A 48 -10.39 -51.35 38.31
N ARG A 49 -10.83 -52.02 37.25
CA ARG A 49 -10.62 -53.47 37.09
C ARG A 49 -9.14 -53.72 36.82
N TYR A 50 -8.47 -54.49 37.68
CA TYR A 50 -7.01 -54.69 37.69
C TYR A 50 -6.21 -53.43 38.06
N SER A 51 -6.47 -52.89 39.24
CA SER A 51 -5.67 -51.80 39.78
C SER A 51 -5.44 -51.87 41.28
N TRP A 52 -4.23 -51.51 41.69
CA TRP A 52 -3.77 -51.61 43.07
C TRP A 52 -2.92 -50.40 43.44
N ILE A 53 -2.91 -50.03 44.71
CA ILE A 53 -1.88 -49.14 45.26
C ILE A 53 -0.55 -49.91 45.25
N VAL A 54 0.52 -49.31 44.72
CA VAL A 54 1.80 -49.98 44.55
C VAL A 54 2.96 -49.15 45.07
N GLU A 55 4.01 -49.82 45.51
CA GLU A 55 5.32 -49.22 45.79
C GLU A 55 6.40 -50.03 45.05
N ALA A 56 7.36 -49.37 44.40
CA ALA A 56 8.45 -50.09 43.73
C ALA A 56 9.27 -50.90 44.75
N ARG A 57 9.63 -52.13 44.39
CA ARG A 57 10.44 -52.98 45.27
C ARG A 57 11.85 -52.39 45.43
N SER A 58 12.43 -52.52 46.62
CA SER A 58 13.77 -52.01 46.97
C SER A 58 14.82 -52.30 45.88
N GLY A 59 15.39 -51.24 45.30
CA GLY A 59 16.39 -51.31 44.23
C GLY A 59 15.89 -50.95 42.83
N TYR A 60 14.57 -50.81 42.64
CA TYR A 60 13.97 -50.29 41.42
C TYR A 60 13.41 -48.87 41.63
N SER A 61 13.57 -47.99 40.64
CA SER A 61 12.72 -46.79 40.55
C SER A 61 11.31 -47.18 40.06
N ASN A 62 10.32 -46.32 40.26
CA ASN A 62 8.96 -46.54 39.73
C ASN A 62 8.99 -46.74 38.20
N GLY A 63 9.85 -46.00 37.48
CA GLY A 63 10.10 -46.16 36.05
C GLY A 63 10.73 -47.50 35.66
N ASP A 64 11.75 -47.97 36.39
CA ASP A 64 12.39 -49.26 36.11
C ASP A 64 11.46 -50.44 36.40
N ALA A 65 10.65 -50.33 37.46
CA ALA A 65 9.67 -51.35 37.82
C ALA A 65 8.53 -51.45 36.79
N ILE A 66 8.01 -50.32 36.28
CA ILE A 66 6.93 -50.33 35.29
C ILE A 66 7.40 -50.76 33.90
N SER A 67 8.62 -50.38 33.51
CA SER A 67 9.21 -50.81 32.25
C SER A 67 9.43 -52.32 32.22
N GLY A 68 10.04 -52.89 33.28
CA GLY A 68 10.20 -54.34 33.43
C GLY A 68 8.87 -55.10 33.48
N LEU A 69 7.87 -54.57 34.19
CA LEU A 69 6.52 -55.13 34.20
C LEU A 69 5.89 -55.14 32.81
N ASN A 70 6.03 -54.03 32.06
CA ASN A 70 5.47 -53.92 30.73
C ASN A 70 6.16 -54.82 29.70
N GLU A 71 7.44 -55.15 29.84
CA GLU A 71 8.09 -56.14 28.97
C GLU A 71 7.41 -57.52 29.05
N GLU A 72 6.97 -57.94 30.23
CA GLU A 72 6.20 -59.18 30.42
C GLU A 72 4.74 -59.02 29.97
N LEU A 73 4.06 -57.94 30.36
CA LEU A 73 2.64 -57.72 30.05
C LEU A 73 2.37 -57.56 28.55
N VAL A 74 3.33 -57.01 27.79
CA VAL A 74 3.19 -56.79 26.35
C VAL A 74 3.03 -58.09 25.57
N GLN A 75 3.63 -59.19 26.04
CA GLN A 75 3.45 -60.52 25.43
C GLN A 75 2.01 -61.03 25.57
N LEU A 76 1.29 -60.56 26.60
CA LEU A 76 -0.10 -60.91 26.89
C LEU A 76 -1.10 -59.93 26.26
N GLY A 77 -0.62 -58.94 25.47
CA GLY A 77 -1.47 -57.88 24.93
C GLY A 77 -1.95 -56.88 25.99
N LEU A 78 -1.27 -56.79 27.14
CA LEU A 78 -1.60 -55.91 28.25
C LEU A 78 -0.56 -54.79 28.38
N ILE A 79 -0.95 -53.71 29.05
CA ILE A 79 -0.05 -52.62 29.44
C ILE A 79 -0.46 -52.06 30.81
N GLY A 80 0.53 -51.87 31.68
CA GLY A 80 0.40 -51.22 32.97
C GLY A 80 0.76 -49.74 32.89
N THR A 81 0.02 -48.90 33.61
CA THR A 81 0.28 -47.47 33.80
C THR A 81 0.25 -47.13 35.28
N ILE A 82 1.09 -46.19 35.72
CA ILE A 82 1.16 -45.71 37.10
C ILE A 82 0.60 -44.29 37.18
N SER A 83 -0.31 -44.05 38.13
CA SER A 83 -0.92 -42.74 38.39
C SER A 83 0.02 -41.77 39.11
N SER A 84 -0.31 -40.48 39.06
CA SER A 84 0.37 -39.40 39.80
C SER A 84 0.04 -39.29 41.29
N MET A 85 -0.80 -40.18 41.84
CA MET A 85 -1.19 -40.16 43.26
C MET A 85 -0.04 -40.56 44.19
N ASP A 86 -0.11 -40.12 45.45
CA ASP A 86 0.80 -40.50 46.53
C ASP A 86 0.00 -41.16 47.66
N PRO A 87 0.01 -42.50 47.81
CA PRO A 87 0.83 -43.48 47.10
C PRO A 87 0.33 -43.79 45.66
N PRO A 88 1.22 -44.22 44.75
CA PRO A 88 0.87 -44.39 43.34
C PRO A 88 0.00 -45.63 43.10
N THR A 89 -0.92 -45.54 42.14
CA THR A 89 -1.78 -46.65 41.73
C THR A 89 -1.35 -47.21 40.39
N LEU A 90 -1.15 -48.53 40.32
CA LEU A 90 -0.92 -49.28 39.09
C LEU A 90 -2.29 -49.66 38.50
N THR A 91 -2.52 -49.35 37.22
CA THR A 91 -3.70 -49.80 36.50
C THR A 91 -3.29 -50.57 35.25
N ILE A 92 -3.82 -51.78 35.05
CA ILE A 92 -3.49 -52.63 33.90
C ILE A 92 -4.68 -52.67 32.94
N ARG A 93 -4.40 -52.43 31.65
CA ARG A 93 -5.42 -52.34 30.59
C ARG A 93 -4.99 -53.12 29.36
N ASP A 94 -5.94 -53.44 28.49
CA ASP A 94 -5.63 -54.03 27.19
C ASP A 94 -4.85 -53.01 26.34
N ARG A 95 -3.77 -53.47 25.72
CA ARG A 95 -2.93 -52.63 24.87
C ARG A 95 -3.65 -52.40 23.54
N SER A 96 -4.01 -51.15 23.26
CA SER A 96 -4.45 -50.78 21.91
C SER A 96 -3.25 -50.80 20.96
N TYR A 97 -3.31 -51.65 19.94
CA TYR A 97 -2.38 -51.60 18.82
C TYR A 97 -2.97 -50.61 17.81
N GLY A 98 -2.56 -49.36 17.87
CA GLY A 98 -2.94 -48.38 16.84
C GLY A 98 -2.57 -48.91 15.46
N SER A 99 -3.51 -48.87 14.51
CA SER A 99 -3.24 -49.23 13.12
C SER A 99 -2.29 -48.20 12.50
N ASP A 100 -1.34 -48.66 11.68
CA ASP A 100 -0.63 -47.77 10.76
C ASP A 100 -1.68 -47.13 9.85
N ILE A 101 -1.74 -45.79 9.82
CA ILE A 101 -2.80 -45.07 9.09
C ILE A 101 -2.64 -45.30 7.58
N LEU A 102 -1.39 -45.47 7.10
CA LEU A 102 -1.06 -45.62 5.68
C LEU A 102 0.08 -46.63 5.47
N PRO A 103 0.01 -47.47 4.40
CA PRO A 103 1.12 -48.31 3.94
C PRO A 103 2.26 -47.47 3.32
N SER A 104 3.46 -48.02 3.29
CA SER A 104 4.68 -47.31 2.86
C SER A 104 4.62 -46.73 1.45
N TRP A 105 3.92 -47.38 0.52
CA TRP A 105 3.79 -46.87 -0.85
C TRP A 105 2.89 -45.62 -0.91
N GLN A 106 1.80 -45.57 -0.14
CA GLN A 106 0.93 -44.39 -0.05
C GLN A 106 1.67 -43.23 0.60
N LEU A 107 2.45 -43.51 1.64
CA LEU A 107 3.32 -42.53 2.26
C LEU A 107 4.34 -41.97 1.24
N ALA A 108 5.01 -42.83 0.47
CA ALA A 108 5.93 -42.40 -0.58
C ALA A 108 5.22 -41.55 -1.64
N SER A 109 3.98 -41.90 -2.02
CA SER A 109 3.15 -41.09 -2.91
C SER A 109 2.85 -39.71 -2.32
N ILE A 110 2.50 -39.61 -1.04
CA ILE A 110 2.23 -38.32 -0.39
C ILE A 110 3.47 -37.42 -0.37
N TRP A 111 4.64 -37.99 -0.06
CA TRP A 111 5.90 -37.24 -0.13
C TRP A 111 6.22 -36.78 -1.55
N LEU A 112 6.00 -37.63 -2.56
CA LEU A 112 6.18 -37.27 -3.96
C LEU A 112 5.23 -36.13 -4.35
N PHE A 113 3.93 -36.25 -4.06
CA PHE A 113 2.94 -35.21 -4.37
C PHE A 113 3.21 -33.91 -3.62
N SER A 114 3.65 -33.99 -2.35
CA SER A 114 4.03 -32.80 -1.58
C SER A 114 5.26 -32.11 -2.16
N THR A 115 6.23 -32.89 -2.67
CA THR A 115 7.41 -32.35 -3.36
C THR A 115 6.99 -31.66 -4.66
N ILE A 116 6.11 -32.27 -5.46
CA ILE A 116 5.58 -31.67 -6.70
C ILE A 116 4.84 -30.36 -6.38
N MET A 117 4.00 -30.35 -5.34
CA MET A 117 3.29 -29.14 -4.92
C MET A 117 4.24 -28.04 -4.43
N ALA A 118 5.31 -28.39 -3.69
CA ALA A 118 6.34 -27.43 -3.32
C ALA A 118 7.05 -26.86 -4.56
N ILE A 119 7.36 -27.68 -5.57
CA ILE A 119 7.95 -27.21 -6.83
C ILE A 119 7.00 -26.23 -7.54
N PHE A 120 5.70 -26.54 -7.62
CA PHE A 120 4.73 -25.62 -8.21
C PHE A 120 4.63 -24.31 -7.43
N ALA A 121 4.62 -24.36 -6.10
CA ALA A 121 4.53 -23.16 -5.28
C ALA A 121 5.75 -22.24 -5.46
N GLY A 122 6.96 -22.79 -5.44
CA GLY A 122 8.17 -22.02 -5.69
C GLY A 122 8.26 -21.51 -7.14
N SER A 123 7.71 -22.25 -8.11
CA SER A 123 7.70 -21.83 -9.52
C SER A 123 6.71 -20.70 -9.75
N ALA A 124 5.52 -20.76 -9.13
CA ALA A 124 4.55 -19.67 -9.14
C ALA A 124 5.16 -18.40 -8.55
N TRP A 125 5.86 -18.50 -7.41
CA TRP A 125 6.61 -17.38 -6.84
C TRP A 125 7.69 -16.83 -7.80
N SER A 126 8.55 -17.71 -8.32
CA SER A 126 9.62 -17.30 -9.25
C SER A 126 9.08 -16.67 -10.52
N SER A 127 7.89 -17.10 -10.99
CA SER A 127 7.20 -16.53 -12.14
C SER A 127 6.62 -15.14 -11.84
N ASN A 128 5.99 -14.96 -10.69
CA ASN A 128 5.41 -13.66 -10.30
C ASN A 128 6.48 -12.59 -10.12
N VAL A 129 7.62 -12.99 -9.54
CA VAL A 129 8.77 -12.12 -9.30
C VAL A 129 9.65 -11.96 -10.55
N GLY A 130 9.42 -12.70 -11.64
CA GLY A 130 10.22 -12.53 -12.85
C GLY A 130 11.69 -12.95 -12.69
N ILE A 131 11.97 -14.01 -11.91
CA ILE A 131 13.35 -14.52 -11.76
C ILE A 131 13.86 -15.02 -13.11
N SER A 132 15.07 -14.58 -13.49
CA SER A 132 15.69 -14.96 -14.75
C SER A 132 15.98 -16.47 -14.84
N GLY A 133 15.73 -17.05 -16.02
CA GLY A 133 15.95 -18.47 -16.29
C GLY A 133 14.72 -19.36 -16.11
N ASN A 134 14.93 -20.67 -15.91
CA ASN A 134 13.83 -21.62 -15.78
C ASN A 134 13.30 -21.62 -14.33
N THR A 135 12.08 -21.12 -14.15
CA THR A 135 11.40 -20.99 -12.84
C THR A 135 11.24 -22.34 -12.13
N TYR A 136 11.04 -23.45 -12.84
CA TYR A 136 10.95 -24.78 -12.24
C TYR A 136 12.30 -25.27 -11.71
N VAL A 137 13.40 -24.94 -12.38
CA VAL A 137 14.75 -25.31 -11.93
C VAL A 137 15.11 -24.53 -10.68
N ALA A 138 14.90 -23.20 -10.69
CA ALA A 138 15.12 -22.35 -9.54
C ALA A 138 14.27 -22.79 -8.34
N SER A 139 12.98 -23.06 -8.56
CA SER A 139 12.10 -23.61 -7.53
C SER A 139 12.57 -24.96 -6.98
N THR A 140 12.98 -25.88 -7.85
CA THR A 140 13.44 -27.21 -7.41
C THR A 140 14.68 -27.14 -6.53
N LEU A 141 15.69 -26.36 -6.96
CA LEU A 141 16.98 -26.27 -6.28
C LEU A 141 16.93 -25.42 -5.01
N TYR A 142 16.28 -24.26 -5.07
CA TYR A 142 16.35 -23.26 -4.01
C TYR A 142 15.14 -23.27 -3.09
N TYR A 143 13.98 -23.79 -3.51
CA TYR A 143 12.79 -23.85 -2.67
C TYR A 143 12.45 -25.26 -2.20
N ALA A 144 12.12 -26.17 -3.13
CA ALA A 144 11.59 -27.48 -2.81
C ALA A 144 12.64 -28.39 -2.15
N LEU A 145 13.88 -28.44 -2.67
CA LEU A 145 14.92 -29.31 -2.14
C LEU A 145 15.30 -28.97 -0.69
N PRO A 146 15.63 -27.70 -0.33
CA PRO A 146 15.94 -27.35 1.06
C PRO A 146 14.79 -27.65 2.02
N LEU A 147 13.56 -27.38 1.59
CA LEU A 147 12.36 -27.59 2.39
C LEU A 147 12.08 -29.08 2.63
N ILE A 148 12.08 -29.92 1.59
CA ILE A 148 11.84 -31.36 1.70
C ILE A 148 12.98 -32.07 2.43
N LEU A 149 14.24 -31.66 2.21
CA LEU A 149 15.39 -32.23 2.91
C LEU A 149 15.32 -31.93 4.41
N THR A 150 14.95 -30.71 4.79
CA THR A 150 14.76 -30.34 6.20
C THR A 150 13.62 -31.13 6.84
N LEU A 151 12.49 -31.30 6.13
CA LEU A 151 11.38 -32.13 6.59
C LEU A 151 11.79 -33.60 6.76
N ALA A 152 12.52 -34.16 5.79
CA ALA A 152 13.00 -35.54 5.85
C ALA A 152 13.97 -35.73 7.02
N PHE A 153 14.87 -34.77 7.24
CA PHE A 153 15.79 -34.76 8.38
C PHE A 153 15.03 -34.69 9.71
N ALA A 154 14.08 -33.77 9.86
CA ALA A 154 13.24 -33.65 11.06
C ALA A 154 12.43 -34.94 11.33
N SER A 155 11.89 -35.56 10.27
CA SER A 155 11.19 -36.84 10.34
C SER A 155 12.10 -37.95 10.84
N GLU A 156 13.35 -38.02 10.35
CA GLU A 156 14.31 -39.04 10.76
C GLU A 156 14.77 -38.85 12.20
N CYS A 157 15.01 -37.61 12.63
CA CYS A 157 15.33 -37.28 14.02
C CYS A 157 14.20 -37.72 14.95
N LYS A 158 12.95 -37.38 14.65
CA LYS A 158 11.79 -37.83 15.44
C LYS A 158 11.68 -39.35 15.46
N ARG A 159 11.92 -40.04 14.33
CA ARG A 159 11.88 -41.50 14.25
C ARG A 159 12.94 -42.15 15.14
N ARG A 160 14.18 -41.64 15.12
CA ARG A 160 15.27 -42.13 15.97
C ARG A 160 14.95 -41.94 17.45
N MET A 161 14.48 -40.76 17.84
CA MET A 161 14.12 -40.47 19.23
C MET A 161 12.96 -41.33 19.74
N ASN A 162 11.98 -41.62 18.89
CA ASN A 162 10.92 -42.58 19.22
C ASN A 162 11.49 -43.98 19.44
N ARG A 163 12.40 -44.45 18.56
CA ARG A 163 13.02 -45.77 18.69
C ARG A 163 13.80 -45.91 19.99
N ASP A 164 14.55 -44.87 20.36
CA ASP A 164 15.33 -44.84 21.60
C ASP A 164 14.42 -44.88 22.85
N ALA A 165 13.18 -44.42 22.73
CA ALA A 165 12.15 -44.49 23.77
C ALA A 165 11.30 -45.79 23.72
N GLY A 166 11.64 -46.76 22.88
CA GLY A 166 10.87 -48.00 22.69
C GLY A 166 9.55 -47.82 21.93
N ILE A 167 9.33 -46.65 21.32
CA ILE A 167 8.12 -46.31 20.57
C ILE A 167 8.34 -46.60 19.08
N ARG A 168 7.49 -47.46 18.50
CA ARG A 168 7.49 -47.69 17.05
C ARG A 168 6.74 -46.55 16.36
N SER A 169 7.42 -45.47 16.00
CA SER A 169 6.85 -44.39 15.17
C SER A 169 7.14 -44.59 13.69
N GLY A 170 6.15 -44.26 12.85
CA GLY A 170 6.35 -44.07 11.42
C GLY A 170 7.00 -42.72 11.08
N GLN A 171 7.09 -42.40 9.80
CA GLN A 171 7.53 -41.07 9.34
C GLN A 171 6.42 -40.03 9.50
N ILE A 172 6.76 -38.76 9.28
CA ILE A 172 5.77 -37.69 9.17
C ILE A 172 5.07 -37.75 7.81
N ILE A 173 3.84 -37.26 7.79
CA ILE A 173 3.01 -37.08 6.60
C ILE A 173 2.94 -35.57 6.32
N PRO A 174 3.65 -35.06 5.29
CA PRO A 174 3.45 -33.69 4.84
C PRO A 174 2.11 -33.57 4.14
N LEU A 175 1.28 -32.59 4.55
CA LEU A 175 0.06 -32.23 3.84
C LEU A 175 0.34 -31.01 2.97
N ALA A 176 0.33 -31.24 1.66
CA ALA A 176 0.29 -30.18 0.67
C ALA A 176 -1.17 -29.81 0.35
N ILE A 177 -1.38 -28.53 0.06
CA ILE A 177 -2.66 -28.00 -0.43
C ILE A 177 -2.38 -27.36 -1.79
N PRO A 178 -3.24 -27.56 -2.81
CA PRO A 178 -3.09 -26.86 -4.07
C PRO A 178 -3.14 -25.35 -3.84
N GLN A 179 -2.15 -24.63 -4.37
CA GLN A 179 -2.11 -23.18 -4.28
C GLN A 179 -3.19 -22.60 -5.20
N ILE A 180 -4.29 -22.13 -4.62
CA ILE A 180 -5.39 -21.48 -5.34
C ILE A 180 -5.03 -20.02 -5.66
N SER A 181 -4.37 -19.34 -4.71
CA SER A 181 -3.78 -18.01 -4.87
C SER A 181 -2.58 -17.86 -3.94
N PRO A 182 -1.50 -17.16 -4.36
CA PRO A 182 -0.37 -16.79 -3.51
C PRO A 182 -0.78 -16.07 -2.20
N ILE A 183 -1.85 -15.29 -2.23
CA ILE A 183 -2.40 -14.57 -1.06
C ILE A 183 -2.92 -15.56 0.00
N TRP A 184 -3.47 -16.71 -0.41
CA TRP A 184 -4.17 -17.61 0.51
C TRP A 184 -3.22 -18.54 1.26
N TRP A 185 -2.17 -19.06 0.64
CA TRP A 185 -1.12 -19.80 1.34
C TRP A 185 0.12 -19.92 0.45
N PRO A 186 1.17 -19.11 0.68
CA PRO A 186 2.31 -19.04 -0.23
C PRO A 186 3.31 -20.20 -0.09
N PHE A 187 3.14 -21.07 0.92
CA PHE A 187 4.19 -22.02 1.34
C PHE A 187 4.05 -23.46 0.81
N GLY A 188 3.00 -23.77 0.02
CA GLY A 188 2.75 -25.09 -0.60
C GLY A 188 2.46 -26.28 0.35
N ILE A 189 3.00 -26.27 1.58
CA ILE A 189 2.77 -27.24 2.64
C ILE A 189 2.05 -26.56 3.79
N PHE A 190 0.96 -27.15 4.24
CA PHE A 190 0.09 -26.57 5.27
C PHE A 190 0.26 -27.22 6.65
N GLY A 191 0.63 -28.50 6.72
CA GLY A 191 0.73 -29.19 8.00
C GLY A 191 1.50 -30.49 7.97
N LEU A 192 1.93 -30.95 9.15
CA LEU A 192 2.68 -32.20 9.36
C LEU A 192 1.95 -33.09 10.36
N PHE A 193 1.65 -34.33 9.97
CA PHE A 193 0.99 -35.32 10.82
C PHE A 193 1.90 -36.51 11.10
N GLY A 194 1.67 -37.20 12.23
CA GLY A 194 2.31 -38.48 12.50
C GLY A 194 1.58 -39.62 11.79
N GLN A 195 2.31 -40.59 11.25
CA GLN A 195 1.73 -41.80 10.63
C GLN A 195 0.95 -42.70 11.61
N LYS A 196 1.16 -42.54 12.91
CA LYS A 196 0.41 -43.24 13.96
C LYS A 196 -0.38 -42.25 14.80
N SER A 197 -1.61 -42.63 15.15
CA SER A 197 -2.38 -41.89 16.14
C SER A 197 -1.63 -41.87 17.47
N SER A 198 -1.41 -40.68 18.01
CA SER A 198 -0.74 -40.49 19.30
C SER A 198 -1.50 -41.11 20.46
N GLU A 199 -2.82 -41.30 20.33
CA GLU A 199 -3.68 -41.85 21.39
C GLU A 199 -3.36 -43.30 21.73
N HIS A 200 -2.80 -44.05 20.77
CA HIS A 200 -2.47 -45.47 20.95
C HIS A 200 -0.97 -45.72 21.08
N THR A 201 -0.15 -44.67 21.10
CA THR A 201 1.29 -44.79 21.33
C THR A 201 1.59 -44.58 22.81
N PRO A 202 1.93 -45.64 23.56
CA PRO A 202 2.29 -45.48 24.96
C PRO A 202 3.70 -44.86 25.05
N VAL A 203 3.81 -43.75 25.77
CA VAL A 203 5.06 -43.01 25.97
C VAL A 203 5.56 -43.30 27.39
N PRO A 204 6.86 -43.58 27.61
CA PRO A 204 7.37 -43.97 28.93
C PRO A 204 7.09 -42.89 29.99
N ASP A 205 7.56 -41.66 29.76
CA ASP A 205 7.47 -40.56 30.73
C ASP A 205 7.11 -39.23 30.05
N ARG A 206 6.62 -38.28 30.86
CA ARG A 206 6.27 -36.91 30.41
C ARG A 206 7.45 -36.15 29.81
N ARG A 207 8.66 -36.34 30.33
CA ARG A 207 9.88 -35.72 29.81
C ARG A 207 10.19 -36.20 28.38
N THR A 208 10.03 -37.50 28.15
CA THR A 208 10.27 -38.13 26.85
C THR A 208 9.24 -37.66 25.82
N LEU A 209 7.97 -37.48 26.24
CA LEU A 209 6.93 -36.87 25.40
C LEU A 209 7.32 -35.47 24.93
N ALA A 210 7.67 -34.57 25.86
CA ALA A 210 8.06 -33.20 25.53
C ALA A 210 9.28 -33.17 24.59
N LYS A 211 10.28 -34.02 24.85
CA LYS A 211 11.48 -34.15 24.02
C LYS A 211 11.15 -34.57 22.58
N ILE A 212 10.29 -35.57 22.39
CA ILE A 212 9.92 -36.08 21.07
C ILE A 212 9.10 -35.05 20.28
N GLU A 213 8.15 -34.38 20.94
CA GLU A 213 7.24 -33.46 20.24
C GLU A 213 7.89 -32.11 19.90
N ILE A 214 8.81 -31.60 20.71
CA ILE A 214 9.54 -30.36 20.40
C ILE A 214 10.56 -30.53 19.25
N THR A 215 10.94 -31.77 18.93
CA THR A 215 12.02 -32.05 17.96
C THR A 215 11.74 -31.51 16.57
N ILE A 216 10.54 -31.76 16.02
CA ILE A 216 10.21 -31.28 14.68
C ILE A 216 10.17 -29.75 14.65
N PRO A 217 9.35 -29.07 15.49
CA PRO A 217 9.27 -27.62 15.44
C PRO A 217 10.62 -26.92 15.65
N ALA A 218 11.44 -27.43 16.57
CA ALA A 218 12.76 -26.86 16.83
C ALA A 218 13.70 -27.00 15.63
N ILE A 219 13.70 -28.14 14.92
CA ILE A 219 14.53 -28.32 13.72
C ILE A 219 14.06 -27.39 12.60
N LEU A 220 12.75 -27.31 12.34
CA LEU A 220 12.22 -26.44 11.27
C LEU A 220 12.54 -24.98 11.53
N PHE A 221 12.36 -24.52 12.77
CA PHE A 221 12.68 -23.14 13.15
C PHE A 221 14.18 -22.85 13.05
N THR A 222 15.03 -23.70 13.63
CA THR A 222 16.49 -23.45 13.69
C THR A 222 17.17 -23.55 12.33
N VAL A 223 16.71 -24.43 11.44
CA VAL A 223 17.19 -24.50 10.04
C VAL A 223 16.57 -23.40 9.18
N GLY A 224 15.34 -22.98 9.48
CA GLY A 224 14.65 -21.90 8.76
C GLY A 224 15.37 -20.55 8.88
N GLN A 225 15.84 -20.16 10.07
CA GLN A 225 16.49 -18.85 10.27
C GLN A 225 17.69 -18.59 9.35
N PRO A 226 18.71 -19.48 9.24
CA PRO A 226 19.84 -19.25 8.34
C PRO A 226 19.44 -19.28 6.87
N LEU A 227 18.41 -20.05 6.48
CA LEU A 227 17.92 -20.05 5.10
C LEU A 227 17.25 -18.73 4.73
N ILE A 228 16.49 -18.11 5.64
CA ILE A 228 15.93 -16.76 5.46
C ILE A 228 17.07 -15.76 5.24
N LEU A 229 18.08 -15.77 6.12
CA LEU A 229 19.21 -14.85 6.03
C LEU A 229 19.99 -15.04 4.72
N ALA A 230 20.29 -16.28 4.34
CA ALA A 230 20.93 -16.60 3.06
C ALA A 230 20.08 -16.13 1.86
N GLY A 231 18.75 -16.28 1.95
CA GLY A 231 17.83 -15.77 0.94
C GLY A 231 17.91 -14.25 0.79
N ILE A 232 17.86 -13.49 1.89
CA ILE A 232 17.96 -12.02 1.87
C ILE A 232 19.31 -11.57 1.29
N LEU A 233 20.41 -12.23 1.67
CA LEU A 233 21.75 -11.92 1.16
C LEU A 233 21.89 -12.18 -0.35
N LEU A 234 21.21 -13.20 -0.87
CA LEU A 234 21.18 -13.51 -2.31
C LEU A 234 20.18 -12.67 -3.11
N THR A 235 19.29 -11.94 -2.45
CA THR A 235 18.27 -11.13 -3.12
C THR A 235 18.85 -9.78 -3.52
N PRO A 236 18.75 -9.34 -4.79
CA PRO A 236 19.23 -8.03 -5.21
C PRO A 236 18.36 -6.91 -4.64
N SER A 237 18.94 -5.72 -4.44
CA SER A 237 18.19 -4.51 -4.06
C SER A 237 17.43 -3.89 -5.24
N SER A 238 17.80 -4.22 -6.49
CA SER A 238 17.08 -3.77 -7.68
C SER A 238 15.86 -4.65 -7.95
N PRO A 239 14.74 -4.07 -8.42
CA PRO A 239 13.58 -4.83 -8.84
C PRO A 239 13.93 -5.74 -10.04
N PRO A 240 13.27 -6.91 -10.17
CA PRO A 240 13.38 -7.75 -11.36
C PRO A 240 12.86 -7.05 -12.62
N GLU A 241 13.45 -7.34 -13.79
CA GLU A 241 13.18 -6.64 -15.06
C GLU A 241 11.73 -6.78 -15.58
N GLY A 242 10.95 -7.74 -15.08
CA GLY A 242 9.58 -7.99 -15.54
C GLY A 242 8.67 -8.52 -14.43
N LEU A 243 8.09 -7.60 -13.65
CA LEU A 243 7.02 -7.91 -12.70
C LEU A 243 5.73 -8.21 -13.48
N ALA A 244 5.22 -9.44 -13.39
CA ALA A 244 4.00 -9.86 -14.09
C ALA A 244 2.72 -9.44 -13.35
N SER A 245 2.82 -9.20 -12.04
CA SER A 245 1.73 -8.85 -11.15
C SER A 245 2.28 -8.14 -9.91
N ALA A 246 1.39 -7.60 -9.07
CA ALA A 246 1.76 -7.07 -7.76
C ALA A 246 2.62 -8.10 -6.99
N PRO A 247 3.82 -7.72 -6.51
CA PRO A 247 4.65 -8.62 -5.73
C PRO A 247 4.04 -8.85 -4.34
N LEU A 248 4.28 -10.04 -3.78
CA LEU A 248 3.94 -10.31 -2.39
C LEU A 248 5.11 -9.93 -1.48
N VAL A 249 4.89 -8.97 -0.61
CA VAL A 249 5.83 -8.58 0.44
C VAL A 249 5.73 -9.57 1.58
N PHE A 250 6.84 -10.23 1.90
CA PHE A 250 6.91 -11.15 3.03
C PHE A 250 7.43 -10.47 4.29
N HIS A 251 6.82 -10.78 5.43
CA HIS A 251 7.32 -10.34 6.73
C HIS A 251 8.10 -11.49 7.39
N GLY A 252 9.41 -11.30 7.53
CA GLY A 252 10.31 -12.30 8.10
C GLY A 252 10.15 -12.52 9.61
N SER A 253 10.77 -13.60 10.12
CA SER A 253 10.92 -13.81 11.56
C SER A 253 11.87 -12.77 12.18
N VAL A 254 11.76 -12.60 13.50
CA VAL A 254 12.49 -11.54 14.24
C VAL A 254 14.00 -11.63 14.04
N ILE A 255 14.57 -12.84 14.04
CA ILE A 255 16.04 -13.02 13.99
C ILE A 255 16.64 -12.52 12.67
N PRO A 256 16.23 -12.99 11.47
CA PRO A 256 16.72 -12.47 10.20
C PRO A 256 16.52 -10.97 10.06
N ASN A 257 15.38 -10.42 10.50
CA ASN A 257 15.09 -8.99 10.39
C ASN A 257 15.96 -8.13 11.31
N LEU A 258 16.47 -8.66 12.41
CA LEU A 258 17.45 -7.96 13.27
C LEU A 258 18.89 -8.08 12.75
N ILE A 259 19.23 -9.22 12.13
CA ILE A 259 20.60 -9.49 11.66
C ILE A 259 20.85 -8.89 10.28
N ALA A 260 19.88 -8.95 9.37
CA ALA A 260 20.03 -8.53 7.99
C ALA A 260 20.43 -7.04 7.84
N PRO A 261 19.85 -6.07 8.59
CA PRO A 261 20.26 -4.66 8.51
C PRO A 261 21.68 -4.41 9.02
N LEU A 262 22.26 -5.31 9.81
CA LEU A 262 23.67 -5.22 10.24
C LEU A 262 24.64 -5.69 9.17
N LEU A 263 24.18 -6.48 8.20
CA LEU A 263 24.97 -7.06 7.12
C LEU A 263 24.76 -6.35 5.78
N ILE A 264 23.63 -5.68 5.60
CA ILE A 264 23.19 -5.04 4.36
C ILE A 264 22.69 -3.64 4.73
N GLU A 265 23.18 -2.60 4.04
CA GLU A 265 22.68 -1.23 4.18
C GLU A 265 21.18 -1.20 3.85
N SER A 266 20.36 -0.86 4.87
CA SER A 266 18.92 -0.49 4.94
C SER A 266 17.85 -1.07 3.98
N ASP A 267 18.16 -1.90 2.99
CA ASP A 267 17.25 -2.34 1.92
C ASP A 267 16.48 -3.64 2.25
N VAL A 268 16.44 -4.07 3.51
CA VAL A 268 15.82 -5.36 3.88
C VAL A 268 14.34 -5.37 3.51
N GLY A 269 13.63 -4.24 3.68
CA GLY A 269 12.23 -4.10 3.28
C GLY A 269 12.03 -4.30 1.79
N ILE A 270 12.90 -3.71 0.96
CA ILE A 270 12.87 -3.80 -0.51
C ILE A 270 13.14 -5.25 -0.94
N ARG A 271 14.18 -5.89 -0.40
CA ARG A 271 14.53 -7.28 -0.73
C ARG A 271 13.47 -8.30 -0.33
N LEU A 272 12.65 -8.01 0.67
CA LEU A 272 11.55 -8.88 1.08
C LEU A 272 10.38 -8.91 0.09
N GLN A 273 10.27 -7.92 -0.80
CA GLN A 273 9.24 -7.86 -1.84
C GLN A 273 9.46 -8.90 -2.95
N TRP A 274 10.71 -9.31 -3.20
CA TRP A 274 11.09 -10.31 -4.20
C TRP A 274 12.14 -11.30 -3.68
N ILE A 275 11.97 -11.71 -2.42
CA ILE A 275 12.91 -12.61 -1.75
C ILE A 275 13.26 -13.85 -2.58
N HIS A 276 14.55 -14.17 -2.63
CA HIS A 276 15.06 -15.35 -3.30
C HIS A 276 14.35 -16.63 -2.80
N PRO A 277 14.06 -17.64 -3.66
CA PRO A 277 13.29 -18.83 -3.25
C PRO A 277 13.87 -19.60 -2.06
N LEU A 278 15.17 -19.49 -1.83
CA LEU A 278 15.84 -20.01 -0.63
C LEU A 278 15.34 -19.37 0.67
N GLY A 279 15.14 -18.05 0.66
CA GLY A 279 14.57 -17.32 1.77
C GLY A 279 13.11 -17.69 2.00
N LEU A 280 12.34 -17.85 0.92
CA LEU A 280 10.96 -18.35 0.98
C LEU A 280 10.86 -19.75 1.62
N ALA A 281 11.81 -20.65 1.33
CA ALA A 281 11.88 -21.95 1.99
C ALA A 281 12.14 -21.81 3.50
N GLY A 282 13.05 -20.90 3.88
CA GLY A 282 13.32 -20.59 5.29
C GLY A 282 12.10 -20.01 6.02
N LEU A 283 11.35 -19.11 5.37
CA LEU A 283 10.09 -18.56 5.89
C LEU A 283 9.06 -19.68 6.07
N SER A 284 8.88 -20.53 5.06
CA SER A 284 7.96 -21.68 5.10
C SER A 284 8.26 -22.60 6.30
N LEU A 285 9.54 -22.95 6.50
CA LEU A 285 9.98 -23.81 7.60
C LEU A 285 9.76 -23.14 8.97
N SER A 286 10.06 -21.84 9.07
CA SER A 286 9.90 -21.09 10.31
C SER A 286 8.44 -20.94 10.70
N VAL A 287 7.57 -20.61 9.75
CA VAL A 287 6.11 -20.51 9.93
C VAL A 287 5.53 -21.87 10.32
N LEU A 288 5.89 -22.94 9.63
CA LEU A 288 5.42 -24.29 9.97
C LEU A 288 5.92 -24.75 11.35
N GLY A 289 7.19 -24.47 11.69
CA GLY A 289 7.74 -24.74 13.01
C GLY A 289 6.97 -24.01 14.11
N TRP A 290 6.69 -22.72 13.91
CA TRP A 290 5.90 -21.92 14.82
C TRP A 290 4.47 -22.45 14.98
N LEU A 291 3.79 -22.76 13.86
CA LEU A 291 2.43 -23.29 13.86
C LEU A 291 2.29 -24.58 14.64
N LEU A 292 3.25 -25.50 14.51
CA LEU A 292 3.24 -26.78 15.21
C LEU A 292 3.39 -26.64 16.73
N LEU A 293 3.92 -25.53 17.23
CA LEU A 293 4.02 -25.24 18.67
C LEU A 293 2.77 -24.59 19.26
N LEU A 294 1.81 -24.18 18.43
CA LEU A 294 0.56 -23.65 18.94
C LEU A 294 -0.17 -24.71 19.79
N PRO A 295 -0.80 -24.31 20.91
CA PRO A 295 -1.53 -25.21 21.79
C PRO A 295 -2.89 -25.58 21.20
N ILE A 296 -2.89 -26.20 20.02
CA ILE A 296 -4.08 -26.68 19.31
C ILE A 296 -4.15 -28.20 19.46
N PRO A 297 -5.29 -28.77 19.92
CA PRO A 297 -5.43 -30.21 20.06
C PRO A 297 -5.09 -30.97 18.77
N GLY A 298 -4.18 -31.95 18.89
CA GLY A 298 -3.65 -32.72 17.77
C GLY A 298 -2.29 -32.26 17.24
N LEU A 299 -1.87 -31.02 17.53
CA LEU A 299 -0.53 -30.51 17.19
C LEU A 299 0.50 -30.85 18.29
N PRO A 300 1.81 -30.85 17.95
CA PRO A 300 2.88 -31.05 18.92
C PRO A 300 2.81 -30.07 20.12
N GLY A 301 2.44 -28.81 19.90
CA GLY A 301 2.33 -27.78 20.93
C GLY A 301 1.36 -28.14 22.07
N ASP A 302 0.18 -28.67 21.75
CA ASP A 302 -0.77 -29.11 22.78
C ASP A 302 -0.29 -30.36 23.54
N ARG A 303 0.48 -31.24 22.89
CA ARG A 303 1.11 -32.40 23.55
C ARG A 303 2.26 -32.00 24.46
N ILE A 304 3.01 -30.96 24.10
CA ILE A 304 4.02 -30.34 24.98
C ILE A 304 3.30 -29.71 26.18
N LEU A 305 2.20 -29.00 25.95
CA LEU A 305 1.38 -28.43 27.01
C LEU A 305 0.85 -29.50 27.97
N SER A 306 0.33 -30.62 27.44
CA SER A 306 -0.13 -31.75 28.27
C SER A 306 1.03 -32.40 29.03
N ALA A 307 2.22 -32.47 28.43
CA ALA A 307 3.43 -32.94 29.10
C ALA A 307 3.85 -32.03 30.27
N ILE A 308 3.70 -30.70 30.13
CA ILE A 308 4.06 -29.70 31.14
C ILE A 308 3.01 -29.62 32.27
N MET A 309 1.71 -29.58 31.94
CA MET A 309 0.62 -29.50 32.93
C MET A 309 0.37 -30.83 33.66
N GLY A 310 0.58 -31.95 32.96
CA GLY A 310 0.18 -33.29 33.39
C GLY A 310 -1.16 -33.68 32.77
N SER A 311 -1.32 -34.97 32.43
CA SER A 311 -2.52 -35.48 31.74
C SER A 311 -3.80 -35.17 32.49
N ASP A 312 -3.81 -35.34 33.81
CA ASP A 312 -5.01 -35.23 34.64
C ASP A 312 -5.50 -33.78 34.72
N ARG A 313 -4.56 -32.83 34.88
CA ARG A 313 -4.85 -31.39 34.88
C ARG A 313 -5.19 -30.85 33.50
N HIS A 314 -4.55 -31.35 32.45
CA HIS A 314 -4.85 -30.96 31.08
C HIS A 314 -6.25 -31.40 30.67
N LEU A 315 -6.70 -32.58 31.08
CA LEU A 315 -8.05 -33.09 30.82
C LEU A 315 -9.13 -32.55 31.76
N GLU A 316 -8.75 -31.80 32.80
CA GLU A 316 -9.69 -31.18 33.72
C GLU A 316 -10.57 -30.15 33.00
N ILE A 317 -11.88 -30.18 33.27
CA ILE A 317 -12.88 -29.30 32.64
C ILE A 317 -12.49 -27.82 32.81
N SER A 318 -11.99 -27.44 33.98
CA SER A 318 -11.55 -26.08 34.27
C SER A 318 -10.42 -25.62 33.33
N SER A 319 -9.38 -26.44 33.17
CA SER A 319 -8.24 -26.16 32.29
C SER A 319 -8.65 -26.12 30.81
N GLN A 320 -9.49 -27.05 30.37
CA GLN A 320 -10.00 -27.07 29.00
C GLN A 320 -10.86 -25.85 28.69
N ASN A 321 -11.70 -25.41 29.64
CA ASN A 321 -12.48 -24.19 29.52
C ASN A 321 -11.60 -22.95 29.45
N MET A 322 -10.55 -22.87 30.28
CA MET A 322 -9.60 -21.76 30.25
C MET A 322 -8.88 -21.67 28.90
N LEU A 323 -8.39 -22.81 28.39
CA LEU A 323 -7.72 -22.85 27.10
C LEU A 323 -8.68 -22.58 25.93
N PHE A 324 -9.94 -22.97 26.05
CA PHE A 324 -10.99 -22.60 25.09
C PHE A 324 -11.20 -21.09 25.07
N VAL A 325 -11.39 -20.46 26.23
CA VAL A 325 -11.52 -18.99 26.34
C VAL A 325 -10.29 -18.29 25.78
N ALA A 326 -9.09 -18.79 26.05
CA ALA A 326 -7.85 -18.26 25.47
C ALA A 326 -7.83 -18.37 23.94
N SER A 327 -8.24 -19.52 23.38
CA SER A 327 -8.34 -19.69 21.91
C SER A 327 -9.40 -18.79 21.28
N LEU A 328 -10.52 -18.57 21.96
CA LEU A 328 -11.57 -17.64 21.51
C LEU A 328 -11.07 -16.20 21.54
N GLY A 329 -10.34 -15.81 22.58
CA GLY A 329 -9.68 -14.50 22.66
C GLY A 329 -8.68 -14.30 21.51
N ALA A 330 -7.88 -15.32 21.18
CA ALA A 330 -6.98 -15.29 20.02
C ALA A 330 -7.74 -15.18 18.69
N LEU A 331 -8.87 -15.88 18.53
CA LEU A 331 -9.73 -15.76 17.35
C LEU A 331 -10.27 -14.33 17.18
N VAL A 332 -10.79 -13.74 18.26
CA VAL A 332 -11.27 -12.34 18.24
C VAL A 332 -10.14 -11.38 17.93
N LEU A 333 -8.95 -11.58 18.51
CA LEU A 333 -7.78 -10.77 18.23
C LEU A 333 -7.42 -10.82 16.75
N VAL A 334 -7.28 -12.02 16.17
CA VAL A 334 -6.98 -12.20 14.74
C VAL A 334 -8.04 -11.54 13.86
N PHE A 335 -9.32 -11.69 14.21
CA PHE A 335 -10.44 -11.10 13.45
C PHE A 335 -10.43 -9.58 13.43
N VAL A 336 -10.03 -8.94 14.52
CA VAL A 336 -9.97 -7.46 14.60
C VAL A 336 -8.68 -6.90 13.97
N SER A 337 -7.59 -7.67 13.96
CA SER A 337 -6.25 -7.14 13.63
C SER A 337 -5.62 -7.69 12.35
N SER A 338 -6.27 -8.61 11.63
CA SER A 338 -5.71 -9.20 10.41
C SER A 338 -6.76 -9.50 9.35
N ASN A 339 -6.41 -9.16 8.10
CA ASN A 339 -7.13 -9.57 6.89
C ASN A 339 -6.59 -10.90 6.30
N PHE A 340 -5.59 -11.52 6.94
CA PHE A 340 -4.98 -12.76 6.45
C PHE A 340 -5.85 -13.98 6.82
N VAL A 341 -6.67 -14.41 5.87
CA VAL A 341 -7.66 -15.50 6.01
C VAL A 341 -7.11 -16.78 6.66
N PRO A 342 -5.88 -17.25 6.39
CA PRO A 342 -5.35 -18.47 7.03
C PRO A 342 -5.29 -18.40 8.56
N TRP A 343 -4.99 -17.23 9.14
CA TRP A 343 -4.99 -17.07 10.59
C TRP A 343 -6.39 -17.23 11.17
N LEU A 344 -7.41 -16.72 10.48
CA LEU A 344 -8.81 -16.93 10.87
C LEU A 344 -9.18 -18.41 10.84
N LEU A 345 -8.78 -19.14 9.79
CA LEU A 345 -9.04 -20.57 9.67
C LEU A 345 -8.34 -21.37 10.78
N ILE A 346 -7.07 -21.09 11.06
CA ILE A 346 -6.31 -21.78 12.11
C ILE A 346 -6.90 -21.50 13.49
N ALA A 347 -7.24 -20.24 13.80
CA ALA A 347 -7.87 -19.87 15.06
C ALA A 347 -9.28 -20.49 15.21
N THR A 348 -10.03 -20.58 14.12
CA THR A 348 -11.35 -21.23 14.09
C THR A 348 -11.23 -22.74 14.35
N VAL A 349 -10.30 -23.41 13.67
CA VAL A 349 -10.01 -24.84 13.89
C VAL A 349 -9.55 -25.08 15.33
N ALA A 350 -8.74 -24.18 15.90
CA ALA A 350 -8.32 -24.26 17.30
C ALA A 350 -9.52 -24.23 18.26
N CYS A 351 -10.48 -23.33 18.05
CA CYS A 351 -11.70 -23.24 18.83
C CYS A 351 -12.59 -24.49 18.65
N MET A 352 -12.82 -24.91 17.40
CA MET A 352 -13.66 -26.08 17.09
C MET A 352 -13.12 -27.36 17.72
N ARG A 353 -11.80 -27.57 17.66
CA ARG A 353 -11.12 -28.74 18.26
C ARG A 353 -11.24 -28.79 19.79
N ARG A 354 -11.44 -27.64 20.45
CA ARG A 354 -11.63 -27.57 21.91
C ARG A 354 -13.11 -27.68 22.32
N PHE A 355 -14.04 -27.25 21.46
CA PHE A 355 -15.49 -27.26 21.73
C PHE A 355 -16.18 -28.61 21.44
N GLY A 356 -15.61 -29.47 20.59
CA GLY A 356 -16.21 -30.75 20.18
C GLY A 356 -16.14 -31.87 21.23
N ASN A 357 -17.12 -32.79 21.22
CA ASN A 357 -17.15 -33.99 22.07
C ASN A 357 -16.02 -35.00 21.77
N ASP A 358 -15.48 -34.98 20.56
CA ASP A 358 -14.35 -35.82 20.12
C ASP A 358 -13.01 -35.10 20.33
N GLN A 359 -12.71 -34.73 21.58
CA GLN A 359 -11.40 -34.19 21.93
C GLN A 359 -10.35 -35.27 21.70
N LEU A 360 -9.41 -35.00 20.78
CA LEU A 360 -8.22 -35.85 20.59
C LEU A 360 -7.50 -35.95 21.92
N ARG A 361 -7.39 -37.16 22.45
CA ARG A 361 -6.78 -37.37 23.76
C ARG A 361 -5.27 -37.25 23.66
N PRO A 362 -4.60 -36.68 24.67
CA PRO A 362 -3.14 -36.70 24.72
C PRO A 362 -2.65 -38.16 24.74
N PRO A 363 -1.41 -38.42 24.27
CA PRO A 363 -0.84 -39.77 24.28
C PRO A 363 -0.81 -40.37 25.69
N VAL A 364 -1.01 -41.68 25.76
CA VAL A 364 -0.99 -42.41 27.04
C VAL A 364 0.43 -42.41 27.59
N VAL A 365 0.64 -41.79 28.75
CA VAL A 365 1.92 -41.82 29.47
C VAL A 365 1.90 -42.99 30.46
N ILE A 366 2.93 -43.83 30.41
CA ILE A 366 3.04 -45.04 31.22
C ILE A 366 3.31 -44.69 32.68
N ASN A 367 4.25 -43.77 32.93
CA ASN A 367 4.67 -43.37 34.26
C ASN A 367 4.27 -41.91 34.54
N LEU A 368 3.24 -41.74 35.36
CA LEU A 368 2.82 -40.43 35.88
C LEU A 368 3.29 -40.17 37.32
N ALA A 369 3.85 -41.19 38.00
CA ALA A 369 4.38 -41.06 39.35
C ALA A 369 5.68 -40.23 39.35
N ASP A 370 6.53 -40.43 38.36
CA ASP A 370 7.69 -39.57 38.17
C ASP A 370 7.23 -38.22 37.59
N GLY A 371 7.24 -37.21 38.45
CA GLY A 371 6.95 -35.83 38.06
C GLY A 371 7.94 -35.32 37.00
N PHE A 372 7.63 -34.19 36.38
CA PHE A 372 8.57 -33.54 35.47
C PHE A 372 9.70 -32.88 36.29
N PRO A 373 10.98 -33.26 36.12
CA PRO A 373 12.07 -32.62 36.84
C PRO A 373 12.08 -31.11 36.55
N ARG A 374 12.08 -30.26 37.58
CA ARG A 374 11.95 -28.80 37.43
C ARG A 374 12.92 -28.20 36.41
N GLU A 375 14.19 -28.58 36.47
CA GLU A 375 15.22 -28.12 35.53
C GLU A 375 14.91 -28.48 34.07
N SER A 376 14.38 -29.68 33.83
CA SER A 376 13.98 -30.07 32.47
C SER A 376 12.71 -29.34 32.04
N LEU A 377 11.75 -29.11 32.95
CA LEU A 377 10.49 -28.41 32.66
C LEU A 377 10.77 -26.98 32.20
N GLU A 378 11.61 -26.25 32.94
CA GLU A 378 12.00 -24.88 32.62
C GLU A 378 12.67 -24.81 31.24
N ARG A 379 13.56 -25.74 30.91
CA ARG A 379 14.24 -25.78 29.60
C ARG A 379 13.28 -25.97 28.43
N TYR A 380 12.35 -26.93 28.50
CA TYR A 380 11.41 -27.19 27.40
C TYR A 380 10.33 -26.11 27.29
N ALA A 381 9.85 -25.60 28.43
CA ALA A 381 8.92 -24.47 28.45
C ALA A 381 9.57 -23.21 27.86
N ALA A 382 10.79 -22.89 28.31
CA ALA A 382 11.55 -21.75 27.78
C ALA A 382 11.83 -21.92 26.28
N ALA A 383 12.29 -23.08 25.81
CA ALA A 383 12.52 -23.32 24.40
C ALA A 383 11.25 -23.13 23.55
N THR A 384 10.10 -23.62 24.03
CA THR A 384 8.81 -23.46 23.34
C THR A 384 8.41 -21.98 23.26
N ILE A 385 8.51 -21.25 24.38
CA ILE A 385 8.19 -19.82 24.43
C ILE A 385 9.14 -19.02 23.55
N ILE A 386 10.44 -19.31 23.58
CA ILE A 386 11.45 -18.62 22.77
C ILE A 386 11.17 -18.81 21.27
N ILE A 387 10.87 -20.03 20.82
CA ILE A 387 10.53 -20.26 19.41
C ILE A 387 9.22 -19.56 19.05
N LEU A 388 8.22 -19.59 19.93
CA LEU A 388 6.95 -18.90 19.71
C LEU A 388 7.11 -17.37 19.63
N LEU A 389 8.01 -16.78 20.42
CA LEU A 389 8.27 -15.33 20.42
C LEU A 389 9.16 -14.89 19.25
N LEU A 390 10.22 -15.64 18.94
CA LEU A 390 11.17 -15.27 17.89
C LEU A 390 10.69 -15.67 16.49
N GLY A 391 9.80 -16.67 16.40
CA GLY A 391 9.23 -17.17 15.16
C GLY A 391 7.87 -16.61 14.80
N VAL A 392 7.38 -15.58 15.51
CA VAL A 392 6.11 -14.92 15.16
C VAL A 392 6.18 -14.43 13.71
N PRO A 393 5.30 -14.91 12.81
CA PRO A 393 5.31 -14.53 11.41
C PRO A 393 4.59 -13.20 11.12
N GLY A 394 4.16 -12.49 12.16
CA GLY A 394 3.37 -11.26 12.06
C GLY A 394 1.87 -11.50 11.87
N MET A 395 1.08 -10.42 11.97
CA MET A 395 -0.38 -10.46 11.74
C MET A 395 -0.72 -10.68 10.27
N SER A 396 0.17 -10.28 9.36
CA SER A 396 0.08 -10.46 7.92
C SER A 396 1.44 -10.95 7.42
N PRO A 397 1.68 -12.27 7.30
CA PRO A 397 2.98 -12.80 6.92
C PRO A 397 3.33 -12.55 5.44
N ALA A 398 2.31 -12.30 4.62
CA ALA A 398 2.43 -11.92 3.23
C ALA A 398 1.31 -10.92 2.89
N THR A 399 1.64 -9.85 2.17
CA THR A 399 0.70 -8.84 1.66
C THR A 399 1.03 -8.49 0.22
N GLU A 400 0.03 -8.19 -0.59
CA GLU A 400 0.27 -7.65 -1.93
C GLU A 400 0.72 -6.20 -1.83
N PHE A 401 1.74 -5.83 -2.61
CA PHE A 401 2.13 -4.44 -2.75
C PHE A 401 1.22 -3.76 -3.77
N GLU A 402 0.10 -3.19 -3.31
CA GLU A 402 -0.91 -2.62 -4.20
C GLU A 402 -0.38 -1.44 -5.03
N GLN A 403 0.49 -0.63 -4.44
CA GLN A 403 1.07 0.57 -5.05
C GLN A 403 2.29 0.27 -5.95
N TRP A 404 2.53 -1.01 -6.28
CA TRP A 404 3.73 -1.42 -7.01
C TRP A 404 3.91 -0.75 -8.38
N SER A 405 2.82 -0.33 -9.01
CA SER A 405 2.80 0.38 -10.29
C SER A 405 2.57 1.88 -10.16
N GLU A 406 2.61 2.45 -8.95
CA GLU A 406 2.51 3.90 -8.78
C GLU A 406 3.82 4.60 -9.13
N GLY A 407 3.70 5.85 -9.56
CA GLY A 407 4.78 6.69 -10.04
C GLY A 407 5.63 7.35 -8.95
N LEU A 408 6.05 8.59 -9.18
CA LEU A 408 6.87 9.37 -8.23
C LEU A 408 6.05 9.96 -7.08
N ASP A 409 6.69 10.08 -5.91
CA ASP A 409 6.15 10.78 -4.74
C ASP A 409 6.63 12.25 -4.70
N PRO A 410 5.74 13.24 -4.93
CA PRO A 410 6.09 14.65 -4.87
C PRO A 410 6.03 15.26 -3.45
N THR A 411 5.68 14.49 -2.41
CA THR A 411 5.44 15.05 -1.07
C THR A 411 6.65 15.71 -0.42
N ALA A 412 7.86 15.24 -0.77
CA ALA A 412 9.12 15.81 -0.28
C ALA A 412 9.60 17.01 -1.10
N TRP A 413 8.91 17.38 -2.18
CA TRP A 413 9.33 18.46 -3.08
C TRP A 413 9.01 19.81 -2.44
N PRO A 414 9.84 20.85 -2.67
CA PRO A 414 9.58 22.16 -2.12
C PRO A 414 8.26 22.72 -2.66
N SER A 415 7.45 23.29 -1.78
CA SER A 415 6.23 24.04 -2.15
C SER A 415 6.47 25.54 -2.28
N SER A 416 7.50 26.05 -1.59
CA SER A 416 7.94 27.45 -1.68
C SER A 416 9.45 27.57 -1.54
N ILE A 417 10.05 28.52 -2.26
CA ILE A 417 11.48 28.82 -2.25
C ILE A 417 11.65 30.33 -2.08
N GLU A 418 12.44 30.72 -1.07
CA GLU A 418 12.87 32.11 -0.87
C GLU A 418 14.23 32.33 -1.54
N VAL A 419 14.34 33.36 -2.38
CA VAL A 419 15.54 33.60 -3.21
C VAL A 419 16.15 34.97 -2.94
N ASN A 420 17.39 34.99 -2.46
CA ASN A 420 18.17 36.21 -2.22
C ASN A 420 19.24 36.40 -3.33
N GLU A 421 18.80 36.70 -4.55
CA GLU A 421 19.56 36.70 -5.84
C GLU A 421 19.69 35.32 -6.49
N THR A 422 20.18 34.33 -5.74
CA THR A 422 20.38 32.98 -6.28
C THR A 422 20.20 31.92 -5.20
N GLN A 423 19.38 30.90 -5.49
CA GLN A 423 19.07 29.83 -4.55
C GLN A 423 19.17 28.46 -5.22
N GLU A 424 19.87 27.53 -4.58
CA GLU A 424 19.90 26.13 -4.98
C GLU A 424 18.80 25.35 -4.23
N PHE A 425 18.12 24.46 -4.94
CA PHE A 425 17.11 23.57 -4.39
C PHE A 425 17.23 22.17 -5.01
N GLU A 426 16.77 21.16 -4.27
CA GLU A 426 16.82 19.77 -4.70
C GLU A 426 15.41 19.21 -4.92
N ILE A 427 15.24 18.45 -6.00
CA ILE A 427 14.05 17.64 -6.26
C ILE A 427 14.44 16.17 -6.03
N PRO A 428 14.01 15.55 -4.91
CA PRO A 428 14.25 14.13 -4.67
C PRO A 428 13.30 13.28 -5.52
N LEU A 429 13.85 12.36 -6.31
CA LEU A 429 13.10 11.40 -7.12
C LEU A 429 12.92 10.11 -6.33
N THR A 430 11.82 10.04 -5.57
CA THR A 430 11.46 8.89 -4.73
C THR A 430 10.28 8.13 -5.37
N PRO A 431 10.49 6.89 -5.87
CA PRO A 431 9.41 6.06 -6.40
C PRO A 431 8.46 5.59 -5.30
N ILE A 432 7.16 5.66 -5.55
CA ILE A 432 6.15 5.02 -4.70
C ILE A 432 6.15 3.51 -4.99
N GLY A 433 6.14 3.14 -6.27
CA GLY A 433 6.11 1.77 -6.74
C GLY A 433 7.46 1.04 -6.77
N ALA A 434 7.41 -0.22 -7.19
CA ALA A 434 8.57 -1.10 -7.33
C ALA A 434 9.14 -1.11 -8.76
N ILE A 435 8.38 -0.62 -9.74
CA ILE A 435 8.81 -0.57 -11.14
C ILE A 435 9.88 0.52 -11.29
N PRO A 436 10.99 0.27 -12.01
CA PRO A 436 11.96 1.31 -12.34
C PRO A 436 11.28 2.40 -13.18
N LEU A 437 11.38 3.64 -12.73
CA LEU A 437 10.77 4.79 -13.40
C LEU A 437 11.81 5.51 -14.27
N SER A 438 11.40 5.83 -15.48
CA SER A 438 12.15 6.68 -16.41
C SER A 438 11.17 7.63 -17.04
N GLY A 439 11.54 8.90 -17.12
CA GLY A 439 10.61 9.94 -17.49
C GLY A 439 11.28 11.28 -17.67
N GLU A 440 10.47 12.33 -17.73
CA GLU A 440 10.95 13.68 -17.85
C GLU A 440 10.13 14.67 -17.00
N ILE A 441 10.83 15.71 -16.55
CA ILE A 441 10.26 16.83 -15.82
C ILE A 441 10.49 18.05 -16.69
N ALA A 442 9.42 18.64 -17.15
CA ALA A 442 9.46 19.87 -17.89
C ALA A 442 9.13 21.06 -16.97
N ILE A 443 9.89 22.13 -17.13
CA ILE A 443 9.89 23.28 -16.22
C ILE A 443 9.30 24.46 -16.98
N GLU A 444 8.28 25.06 -16.39
CA GLU A 444 7.69 26.31 -16.86
C GLU A 444 7.70 27.34 -15.73
N ILE A 445 7.97 28.59 -16.06
CA ILE A 445 7.97 29.69 -15.09
C ILE A 445 6.78 30.59 -15.41
N ASP A 446 5.86 30.67 -14.46
CA ASP A 446 4.76 31.62 -14.43
C ASP A 446 5.25 32.91 -13.75
N ASP A 447 5.82 33.81 -14.56
CA ASP A 447 6.35 35.12 -14.18
C ASP A 447 5.59 36.24 -14.92
N PRO A 448 4.40 36.62 -14.42
CA PRO A 448 3.49 37.55 -15.11
C PRO A 448 4.02 39.00 -15.17
N SER A 449 5.13 39.31 -14.50
CA SER A 449 5.72 40.64 -14.46
C SER A 449 7.09 40.70 -15.15
N GLU A 450 7.46 39.64 -15.89
CA GLU A 450 8.75 39.53 -16.61
C GLU A 450 9.97 39.87 -15.73
N SER A 451 9.97 39.40 -14.48
CA SER A 451 11.02 39.63 -13.50
C SER A 451 12.38 39.00 -13.88
N GLY A 452 12.42 38.18 -14.94
CA GLY A 452 13.64 37.58 -15.47
C GLY A 452 14.10 36.36 -14.68
N TRP A 453 13.16 35.61 -14.09
CA TRP A 453 13.45 34.36 -13.41
C TRP A 453 13.93 33.29 -14.40
N GLN A 454 15.03 32.62 -14.08
CA GLN A 454 15.54 31.50 -14.88
C GLN A 454 15.96 30.34 -13.98
N VAL A 455 15.54 29.13 -14.35
CA VAL A 455 16.02 27.89 -13.74
C VAL A 455 17.23 27.38 -14.53
N THR A 456 18.33 27.16 -13.81
CA THR A 456 19.60 26.72 -14.35
C THR A 456 20.05 25.43 -13.67
N ASP A 457 20.85 24.62 -14.37
CA ASP A 457 21.59 23.51 -13.75
C ASP A 457 22.69 24.07 -12.83
N SER A 458 23.28 23.22 -12.01
CA SER A 458 24.53 23.42 -11.28
C SER A 458 25.66 24.06 -12.12
N GLY A 459 25.69 23.80 -13.44
CA GLY A 459 26.63 24.39 -14.39
C GLY A 459 26.28 25.80 -14.88
N GLY A 460 25.11 26.35 -14.52
CA GLY A 460 24.64 27.69 -14.92
C GLY A 460 24.01 27.77 -16.32
N THR A 461 23.69 26.64 -16.95
CA THR A 461 22.94 26.60 -18.22
C THR A 461 21.44 26.57 -17.95
N PRO A 462 20.60 27.32 -18.70
CA PRO A 462 19.15 27.27 -18.54
C PRO A 462 18.62 25.87 -18.85
N VAL A 463 17.66 25.42 -18.04
CA VAL A 463 17.09 24.07 -18.13
C VAL A 463 15.59 24.16 -18.27
N ASP A 464 15.12 23.68 -19.41
CA ASP A 464 13.72 23.66 -19.80
C ASP A 464 13.08 22.30 -19.55
N ASP A 465 13.83 21.21 -19.77
CA ASP A 465 13.41 19.82 -19.57
C ASP A 465 14.54 19.01 -18.93
N ILE A 466 14.18 18.08 -18.06
CA ILE A 466 15.12 17.17 -17.39
C ILE A 466 14.65 15.74 -17.60
N LYS A 467 15.53 14.90 -18.12
CA LYS A 467 15.28 13.47 -18.28
C LYS A 467 15.92 12.71 -17.14
N PHE A 468 15.17 11.77 -16.57
CA PHE A 468 15.67 10.83 -15.58
C PHE A 468 15.42 9.41 -16.04
N GLU A 469 16.36 8.52 -15.70
CA GLU A 469 16.29 7.12 -16.11
C GLU A 469 16.56 6.20 -14.93
N ASN A 470 15.79 5.11 -14.89
CA ASN A 470 15.99 3.97 -14.00
C ASN A 470 16.07 4.37 -12.51
N VAL A 471 15.13 5.20 -12.07
CA VAL A 471 14.94 5.56 -10.66
C VAL A 471 14.23 4.39 -9.97
N ILE A 472 14.84 3.89 -8.89
CA ILE A 472 14.36 2.71 -8.14
C ILE A 472 14.38 2.98 -6.63
N GLN A 473 13.57 2.24 -5.87
CA GLN A 473 13.45 2.41 -4.40
C GLN A 473 14.79 2.29 -3.65
N SER A 474 15.74 1.50 -4.15
CA SER A 474 17.05 1.31 -3.49
C SER A 474 18.10 2.36 -3.89
N ASN A 475 17.83 3.15 -4.93
CA ASN A 475 18.76 4.15 -5.45
C ASN A 475 17.97 5.37 -5.89
N GLU A 476 17.56 6.14 -4.89
CA GLU A 476 16.89 7.42 -5.08
C GLU A 476 17.86 8.39 -5.74
N GLN A 477 17.38 9.08 -6.77
CA GLN A 477 18.14 10.13 -7.45
C GLN A 477 17.69 11.49 -6.92
N LYS A 478 18.57 12.48 -7.00
CA LYS A 478 18.25 13.86 -6.66
C LYS A 478 18.68 14.76 -7.80
N ILE A 479 17.79 15.65 -8.21
CA ILE A 479 18.08 16.67 -9.20
C ILE A 479 18.35 17.96 -8.45
N SER A 480 19.55 18.52 -8.61
CA SER A 480 19.92 19.82 -8.05
C SER A 480 19.70 20.90 -9.10
N LEU A 481 18.88 21.90 -8.76
CA LEU A 481 18.57 23.04 -9.63
C LEU A 481 18.91 24.34 -8.94
N LYS A 482 19.16 25.35 -9.75
CA LYS A 482 19.58 26.68 -9.31
C LYS A 482 18.67 27.72 -9.92
N LEU A 483 17.98 28.46 -9.07
CA LEU A 483 17.11 29.55 -9.46
C LEU A 483 17.90 30.86 -9.41
N VAL A 484 17.90 31.59 -10.52
CA VAL A 484 18.59 32.87 -10.67
C VAL A 484 17.57 33.93 -11.06
N SER A 485 17.63 35.07 -10.39
CA SER A 485 16.90 36.28 -10.82
C SER A 485 17.86 37.18 -11.59
N SER A 486 17.48 37.60 -12.80
CA SER A 486 18.21 38.61 -13.57
C SER A 486 17.26 39.75 -13.96
N PRO A 487 16.80 40.57 -12.98
CA PRO A 487 15.88 41.65 -13.27
C PRO A 487 16.56 42.73 -14.12
N PRO A 488 15.84 43.38 -15.04
CA PRO A 488 16.30 44.62 -15.67
C PRO A 488 16.56 45.68 -14.58
N GLU A 489 17.57 46.55 -14.77
CA GLU A 489 18.05 47.54 -13.76
C GLU A 489 16.97 48.50 -13.20
N SER A 490 15.73 48.46 -13.71
CA SER A 490 14.60 49.31 -13.32
C SER A 490 13.37 48.58 -12.74
N HIS A 491 13.36 47.24 -12.64
CA HIS A 491 12.17 46.50 -12.18
C HIS A 491 12.39 45.85 -10.81
N LEU A 492 11.39 46.02 -9.93
CA LEU A 492 11.26 45.23 -8.71
C LEU A 492 11.01 43.78 -9.11
N VAL A 493 11.60 42.82 -8.40
CA VAL A 493 11.38 41.41 -8.69
C VAL A 493 10.05 40.98 -8.06
N HIS A 494 9.18 40.36 -8.86
CA HIS A 494 7.85 39.92 -8.42
C HIS A 494 7.87 38.45 -7.96
N PRO A 495 6.94 38.06 -7.06
CA PRO A 495 6.71 36.66 -6.74
C PRO A 495 6.28 35.91 -8.01
N ALA A 496 6.90 34.76 -8.28
CA ALA A 496 6.62 33.92 -9.44
C ALA A 496 6.24 32.50 -9.01
N ARG A 497 5.78 31.68 -9.95
CA ARG A 497 5.55 30.25 -9.72
C ARG A 497 6.34 29.42 -10.73
N ILE A 498 7.02 28.40 -10.25
CA ILE A 498 7.60 27.37 -11.12
C ILE A 498 6.59 26.22 -11.20
N ILE A 499 6.15 25.88 -12.40
CA ILE A 499 5.24 24.77 -12.65
C ILE A 499 6.08 23.62 -13.21
N LEU A 500 6.18 22.55 -12.43
CA LEU A 500 6.85 21.32 -12.85
C LEU A 500 5.80 20.38 -13.44
N THR A 501 5.86 20.13 -14.74
CA THR A 501 5.07 19.08 -15.39
C THR A 501 5.88 17.79 -15.40
N ILE A 502 5.42 16.80 -14.65
CA ILE A 502 6.12 15.56 -14.37
C ILE A 502 5.45 14.45 -15.16
N ASP A 503 6.25 13.77 -15.98
CA ASP A 503 5.85 12.55 -16.68
C ASP A 503 6.81 11.44 -16.27
N ASP A 504 6.35 10.55 -15.41
CA ASP A 504 7.13 9.41 -14.90
C ASP A 504 6.95 8.11 -15.72
N GLY A 505 6.31 8.20 -16.89
CA GLY A 505 5.99 7.08 -17.76
C GLY A 505 4.76 6.27 -17.32
N VAL A 506 4.17 6.58 -16.16
CA VAL A 506 2.93 5.97 -15.67
C VAL A 506 1.81 7.01 -15.57
N THR A 507 2.10 8.17 -14.96
CA THR A 507 1.16 9.25 -14.72
C THR A 507 1.78 10.61 -15.01
N ILE A 508 0.94 11.52 -15.52
CA ILE A 508 1.32 12.93 -15.70
C ILE A 508 0.74 13.73 -14.53
N ARG A 509 1.56 14.57 -13.90
CA ARG A 509 1.17 15.44 -12.78
C ARG A 509 1.82 16.81 -12.91
N GLN A 510 1.22 17.82 -12.29
CA GLN A 510 1.83 19.14 -12.13
C GLN A 510 2.09 19.45 -10.66
N HIS A 511 3.27 20.00 -10.37
CA HIS A 511 3.65 20.45 -9.04
C HIS A 511 4.09 21.92 -9.09
N PRO A 512 3.29 22.86 -8.54
CA PRO A 512 3.66 24.26 -8.50
C PRO A 512 4.53 24.59 -7.28
N ILE A 513 5.56 25.40 -7.49
CA ILE A 513 6.47 25.89 -6.47
C ILE A 513 6.39 27.41 -6.45
N LEU A 514 6.07 27.99 -5.30
CA LEU A 514 6.02 29.44 -5.12
C LEU A 514 7.44 30.01 -4.92
N VAL A 515 7.77 31.07 -5.65
CA VAL A 515 9.05 31.77 -5.54
C VAL A 515 8.80 33.13 -4.88
N THR A 516 9.48 33.38 -3.77
CA THR A 516 9.42 34.65 -3.03
C THR A 516 10.81 35.20 -2.76
N ILE A 517 10.90 36.46 -2.35
CA ILE A 517 12.16 37.17 -2.09
C ILE A 517 12.23 37.52 -0.61
N PRO A 518 13.35 37.29 0.07
CA PRO A 518 13.48 37.64 1.47
C PRO A 518 13.69 39.16 1.65
N GLY A 519 13.07 39.72 2.69
CA GLY A 519 13.54 40.97 3.30
C GLY A 519 12.89 42.29 2.85
N GLY A 520 11.58 42.31 2.63
CA GLY A 520 10.82 43.56 2.46
C GLY A 520 9.31 43.34 2.61
N SER A 521 8.55 44.42 2.78
CA SER A 521 7.08 44.35 2.70
C SER A 521 6.68 44.11 1.24
N ALA A 522 6.13 42.94 0.93
CA ALA A 522 5.83 42.50 -0.43
C ALA A 522 4.63 41.53 -0.48
N PRO A 523 3.99 41.35 -1.65
CA PRO A 523 3.01 40.29 -1.83
C PRO A 523 3.66 38.91 -1.64
N PHE A 524 2.98 38.02 -0.94
CA PHE A 524 3.45 36.65 -0.74
C PHE A 524 3.00 35.72 -1.88
N SER A 525 1.85 36.00 -2.48
CA SER A 525 1.30 35.22 -3.60
C SER A 525 1.67 35.84 -4.95
N SER A 526 1.82 35.00 -5.99
CA SER A 526 2.08 35.45 -7.37
C SER A 526 0.82 35.85 -8.16
N SER A 527 -0.36 35.65 -7.58
CA SER A 527 -1.65 35.98 -8.22
C SER A 527 -2.72 36.27 -7.18
N TRP A 528 -3.71 37.06 -7.56
CA TRP A 528 -4.93 37.29 -6.79
C TRP A 528 -5.89 36.11 -6.95
N LEU A 529 -6.61 35.77 -5.89
CA LEU A 529 -7.60 34.70 -5.87
C LEU A 529 -9.00 35.29 -5.75
N LEU A 530 -9.89 34.93 -6.68
CA LEU A 530 -11.31 35.26 -6.59
C LEU A 530 -11.97 34.46 -5.47
N GLU A 531 -12.64 35.17 -4.55
CA GLU A 531 -13.22 34.58 -3.35
C GLU A 531 -14.63 34.02 -3.60
N GLY A 532 -14.72 32.83 -4.20
CA GLY A 532 -15.98 32.08 -4.30
C GLY A 532 -17.19 32.91 -4.78
N ASN A 533 -18.29 32.89 -4.02
CA ASN A 533 -19.55 33.60 -4.34
C ASN A 533 -19.45 35.14 -4.22
N SER A 534 -18.38 35.67 -3.65
CA SER A 534 -18.09 37.10 -3.61
C SER A 534 -17.21 37.46 -4.79
N THR A 535 -17.54 38.55 -5.49
CA THR A 535 -16.76 39.02 -6.64
C THR A 535 -15.39 39.58 -6.22
N SER A 536 -15.03 39.60 -4.94
CA SER A 536 -13.76 40.11 -4.43
C SER A 536 -12.56 39.27 -4.87
N ALA A 537 -11.48 39.95 -5.28
CA ALA A 537 -10.18 39.35 -5.52
C ALA A 537 -9.27 39.63 -4.33
N CYS A 538 -8.64 38.61 -3.76
CA CYS A 538 -7.79 38.76 -2.58
C CYS A 538 -6.37 38.23 -2.81
N ILE A 539 -5.42 38.85 -2.12
CA ILE A 539 -4.02 38.47 -2.11
C ILE A 539 -3.48 38.44 -0.69
N ASP A 540 -2.58 37.49 -0.42
CA ASP A 540 -1.84 37.43 0.83
C ASP A 540 -0.60 38.33 0.75
N ILE A 541 -0.49 39.26 1.68
CA ILE A 541 0.61 40.22 1.81
C ILE A 541 1.32 40.03 3.15
N GLU A 542 2.62 40.36 3.18
CA GLU A 542 3.42 40.31 4.40
C GLU A 542 4.14 41.65 4.58
N THR A 543 3.85 42.35 5.68
CA THR A 543 4.55 43.58 6.06
C THR A 543 5.70 43.21 6.99
N SER A 544 6.93 43.61 6.68
CA SER A 544 8.10 43.23 7.48
C SER A 544 8.21 44.03 8.78
N ILE A 545 8.75 43.44 9.85
CA ILE A 545 8.84 44.04 11.20
C ILE A 545 9.61 45.38 11.22
N GLY A 546 10.52 45.59 10.27
CA GLY A 546 11.34 46.80 10.14
C GLY A 546 10.86 47.83 9.11
N ASP A 547 9.77 47.55 8.39
CA ASP A 547 9.26 48.36 7.27
C ASP A 547 7.72 48.48 7.38
N PRO A 548 7.19 49.17 8.41
CA PRO A 548 5.75 49.42 8.53
C PRO A 548 5.29 50.42 7.45
N GLY A 549 4.06 50.26 6.96
CA GLY A 549 3.54 51.08 5.87
C GLY A 549 2.09 50.80 5.52
N ILE A 550 1.57 51.57 4.56
CA ILE A 550 0.19 51.50 4.10
C ILE A 550 0.15 50.79 2.74
N TRP A 551 -0.76 49.83 2.61
CA TRP A 551 -1.11 49.20 1.34
C TRP A 551 -2.31 49.92 0.72
N SER A 552 -2.18 50.29 -0.55
CA SER A 552 -3.22 51.00 -1.31
C SER A 552 -3.30 50.52 -2.76
N VAL A 553 -4.50 50.59 -3.33
CA VAL A 553 -4.79 50.27 -4.73
C VAL A 553 -5.68 51.39 -5.26
N GLU A 554 -5.23 52.10 -6.28
CA GLU A 554 -5.98 53.21 -6.89
C GLU A 554 -6.38 52.84 -8.33
N HIS A 555 -7.67 52.63 -8.59
CA HIS A 555 -8.18 52.40 -9.94
C HIS A 555 -9.68 52.76 -10.07
N PRO A 556 -10.14 53.35 -11.20
CA PRO A 556 -11.55 53.75 -11.36
C PRO A 556 -12.57 52.59 -11.38
N PHE A 557 -12.13 51.38 -11.73
CA PHE A 557 -12.97 50.18 -11.78
C PHE A 557 -12.80 49.23 -10.57
N TRP A 558 -11.96 49.56 -9.60
CA TRP A 558 -11.73 48.71 -8.43
C TRP A 558 -11.99 49.49 -7.14
N LEU A 559 -12.72 48.88 -6.21
CA LEU A 559 -12.87 49.42 -4.85
C LEU A 559 -11.84 48.74 -3.95
N SER A 560 -11.08 49.56 -3.21
CA SER A 560 -10.10 49.10 -2.23
C SER A 560 -10.09 50.05 -1.04
N ASP A 561 -9.95 49.49 0.16
CA ASP A 561 -9.74 50.24 1.39
C ASP A 561 -8.24 50.27 1.73
N ASN A 562 -7.69 51.46 1.99
CA ASN A 562 -6.31 51.57 2.46
C ASN A 562 -6.15 50.81 3.77
N THR A 563 -5.21 49.86 3.81
CA THR A 563 -5.06 48.97 4.97
C THR A 563 -3.67 49.08 5.59
N GLU A 564 -3.63 49.40 6.88
CA GLU A 564 -2.44 49.26 7.74
C GLU A 564 -2.43 47.85 8.34
N MET A 565 -1.37 47.08 8.09
CA MET A 565 -1.26 45.69 8.53
C MET A 565 -0.23 45.54 9.66
N GLU A 566 -0.48 44.61 10.57
CA GLU A 566 0.44 44.33 11.69
C GLU A 566 1.78 43.78 11.16
N PRO A 567 2.92 44.41 11.47
CA PRO A 567 4.22 43.95 11.01
C PRO A 567 4.56 42.54 11.50
N GLY A 568 5.06 41.68 10.62
CA GLY A 568 5.40 40.28 10.90
C GLY A 568 4.23 39.31 10.86
N VAL A 569 3.03 39.76 10.47
CA VAL A 569 1.84 38.93 10.33
C VAL A 569 1.38 38.90 8.88
N ARG A 570 1.18 37.68 8.34
CA ARG A 570 0.55 37.49 7.04
C ARG A 570 -0.91 37.90 7.11
N SER A 571 -1.28 38.85 6.26
CA SER A 571 -2.61 39.42 6.24
C SER A 571 -3.16 39.38 4.82
N ARG A 572 -4.49 39.28 4.72
CA ARG A 572 -5.19 39.18 3.44
C ARG A 572 -5.73 40.55 3.07
N HIS A 573 -5.37 41.05 1.88
CA HIS A 573 -5.89 42.29 1.31
C HIS A 573 -6.79 41.95 0.13
N CYS A 574 -7.98 42.55 0.07
CA CYS A 574 -9.00 42.23 -0.93
C CYS A 574 -9.45 43.51 -1.64
N ILE A 575 -9.70 43.37 -2.94
CA ILE A 575 -10.24 44.41 -3.81
C ILE A 575 -11.55 43.92 -4.43
N GLU A 576 -12.51 44.82 -4.61
CA GLU A 576 -13.79 44.50 -5.25
C GLU A 576 -13.83 45.05 -6.69
N PRO A 577 -14.02 44.18 -7.71
CA PRO A 577 -14.19 44.62 -9.09
C PRO A 577 -15.58 45.22 -9.29
N LEU A 578 -15.62 46.36 -9.96
CA LEU A 578 -16.83 46.91 -10.55
C LEU A 578 -17.03 46.31 -11.95
N PRO A 579 -18.25 46.35 -12.54
CA PRO A 579 -18.47 45.87 -13.90
C PRO A 579 -17.48 46.51 -14.90
N GLY A 580 -16.78 45.69 -15.67
CA GLY A 580 -15.74 46.09 -16.63
C GLY A 580 -14.32 46.06 -16.08
N ALA A 581 -14.14 45.82 -14.77
CA ALA A 581 -12.82 45.79 -14.12
C ALA A 581 -11.96 44.60 -14.54
N ILE A 582 -12.53 43.40 -14.60
CA ILE A 582 -11.82 42.17 -14.97
C ILE A 582 -11.82 42.01 -16.49
N GLU A 583 -12.94 42.35 -17.12
CA GLU A 583 -13.17 42.12 -18.54
C GLU A 583 -12.37 43.10 -19.42
N GLY A 584 -12.19 44.34 -18.95
CA GLY A 584 -11.41 45.40 -19.60
C GLY A 584 -9.97 45.52 -19.12
N ALA A 585 -9.51 44.65 -18.22
CA ALA A 585 -8.12 44.64 -17.77
C ALA A 585 -7.19 44.04 -18.84
N ASP A 586 -5.96 44.54 -18.86
CA ASP A 586 -4.86 43.96 -19.63
C ASP A 586 -4.64 42.49 -19.22
N ARG A 587 -4.09 41.69 -20.12
CA ARG A 587 -3.97 40.24 -19.97
C ARG A 587 -2.50 39.83 -19.95
N ASP A 588 -2.15 38.86 -19.10
CA ASP A 588 -0.83 38.21 -19.16
C ASP A 588 -0.76 37.18 -20.29
N ASP A 589 0.43 36.59 -20.48
CA ASP A 589 0.70 35.55 -21.48
C ASP A 589 -0.20 34.31 -21.32
N ARG A 590 -0.79 34.11 -20.13
CA ARG A 590 -1.70 33.00 -19.83
C ARG A 590 -3.18 33.39 -20.00
N GLY A 591 -3.47 34.59 -20.47
CA GLY A 591 -4.82 35.10 -20.71
C GLY A 591 -5.57 35.50 -19.42
N ARG A 592 -4.89 35.66 -18.30
CA ARG A 592 -5.46 36.11 -17.02
C ARG A 592 -5.50 37.64 -16.99
N ALA A 593 -6.57 38.21 -16.45
CA ALA A 593 -6.70 39.64 -16.23
C ALA A 593 -5.69 40.12 -15.18
N MET A 594 -4.94 41.16 -15.51
CA MET A 594 -4.02 41.84 -14.60
C MET A 594 -4.81 42.71 -13.62
N ALA A 595 -4.61 42.48 -12.32
CA ALA A 595 -5.17 43.34 -11.29
C ALA A 595 -4.55 44.75 -11.37
N PRO A 596 -5.22 45.77 -10.82
CA PRO A 596 -4.61 47.08 -10.65
C PRO A 596 -3.36 47.00 -9.79
N GLU A 597 -2.43 47.92 -10.02
CA GLU A 597 -1.16 47.96 -9.32
C GLU A 597 -1.38 48.19 -7.81
N ILE A 598 -0.85 47.26 -6.99
CA ILE A 598 -0.87 47.38 -5.54
C ILE A 598 0.40 48.07 -5.08
N THR A 599 0.26 49.16 -4.31
CA THR A 599 1.38 49.99 -3.86
C THR A 599 1.52 49.92 -2.35
N PHE A 600 2.74 49.66 -1.89
CA PHE A 600 3.16 49.75 -0.49
C PHE A 600 3.93 51.06 -0.28
N THR A 601 3.48 51.86 0.68
CA THR A 601 4.12 53.13 1.07
C THR A 601 4.67 53.03 2.50
N PRO A 602 6.01 53.04 2.71
CA PRO A 602 6.62 52.99 4.04
C PRO A 602 6.29 54.20 4.93
N GLU A 603 6.17 53.99 6.24
CA GLU A 603 6.06 55.05 7.26
C GLU A 603 7.46 55.57 7.66
N GLY A 604 7.96 56.64 7.02
CA GLY A 604 9.26 57.25 7.34
C GLY A 604 9.63 58.50 6.52
N GLU A 605 10.85 59.04 6.68
CA GLU A 605 11.41 60.12 5.83
C GLU A 605 11.63 59.69 4.37
N ASP A 606 11.48 58.39 4.08
CA ASP A 606 11.66 57.74 2.79
C ASP A 606 10.34 57.52 2.02
N GLN A 607 9.39 58.48 2.05
CA GLN A 607 8.15 58.43 1.25
C GLN A 607 8.38 58.30 -0.28
N GLY A 608 9.64 58.43 -0.74
CA GLY A 608 10.03 58.22 -2.13
C GLY A 608 10.36 56.77 -2.51
N ASP A 609 10.37 55.81 -1.58
CA ASP A 609 10.63 54.37 -1.83
C ASP A 609 9.33 53.55 -1.89
N ALA A 610 8.29 54.10 -2.52
CA ALA A 610 7.05 53.37 -2.75
C ALA A 610 7.32 52.19 -3.71
N ARG A 611 6.85 51.00 -3.33
CA ARG A 611 7.02 49.77 -4.10
C ARG A 611 5.67 49.34 -4.63
N SER A 612 5.64 48.91 -5.89
CA SER A 612 4.40 48.62 -6.57
C SER A 612 4.48 47.31 -7.34
N TRP A 613 3.38 46.56 -7.34
CA TRP A 613 3.29 45.25 -8.00
C TRP A 613 2.02 45.15 -8.82
N GLN A 614 2.15 44.65 -10.05
CA GLN A 614 1.01 44.29 -10.90
C GLN A 614 0.98 42.77 -11.04
N LEU A 615 -0.09 42.13 -10.56
CA LEU A 615 -0.20 40.67 -10.48
C LEU A 615 -1.53 40.20 -11.11
N PRO A 616 -1.55 39.03 -11.75
CA PRO A 616 -2.74 38.51 -12.43
C PRO A 616 -3.77 37.98 -11.45
N ILE A 617 -5.02 37.91 -11.88
CA ILE A 617 -6.14 37.32 -11.14
C ILE A 617 -6.36 35.90 -11.65
N LYS A 618 -6.16 34.90 -10.79
CA LYS A 618 -6.41 33.50 -11.13
C LYS A 618 -7.89 33.27 -11.42
N ALA A 619 -8.20 32.41 -12.39
CA ALA A 619 -9.58 32.08 -12.81
C ALA A 619 -10.34 33.20 -13.54
N SER A 620 -9.63 34.22 -14.04
CA SER A 620 -10.19 35.33 -14.81
C SER A 620 -10.10 35.14 -16.34
N GLU A 621 -9.61 33.99 -16.80
CA GLU A 621 -9.41 33.68 -18.22
C GLU A 621 -10.73 33.70 -18.99
N SER A 622 -10.67 33.91 -20.31
CA SER A 622 -11.87 33.76 -21.14
C SER A 622 -12.42 32.35 -21.06
N TRP A 623 -13.71 32.22 -21.36
CA TRP A 623 -14.37 30.92 -21.29
C TRP A 623 -15.15 30.60 -22.57
N LEU A 624 -15.45 29.32 -22.72
CA LEU A 624 -16.19 28.74 -23.83
C LEU A 624 -17.38 27.95 -23.27
N GLY A 625 -18.58 28.24 -23.76
CA GLY A 625 -19.80 27.48 -23.48
C GLY A 625 -19.93 26.29 -24.43
N LEU A 626 -20.11 25.08 -23.90
CA LEU A 626 -20.29 23.87 -24.72
C LEU A 626 -21.54 23.06 -24.30
N PRO A 627 -22.55 22.91 -25.17
CA PRO A 627 -23.74 22.11 -24.89
C PRO A 627 -23.57 20.62 -25.28
N SER A 628 -22.77 20.31 -26.30
CA SER A 628 -22.68 18.94 -26.87
C SER A 628 -21.27 18.44 -27.16
N GLY A 629 -20.24 19.08 -26.59
CA GLY A 629 -18.84 18.66 -26.70
C GLY A 629 -18.21 18.78 -28.08
N ASN A 630 -18.96 19.10 -29.14
CA ASN A 630 -18.39 19.43 -30.44
C ASN A 630 -18.28 20.94 -30.58
N TRP A 631 -17.13 21.42 -31.05
CA TRP A 631 -16.79 22.82 -31.19
C TRP A 631 -16.05 23.03 -32.50
N SER A 632 -16.51 23.90 -33.41
CA SER A 632 -15.59 24.34 -34.46
C SER A 632 -14.75 25.50 -33.98
N VAL A 633 -13.46 25.36 -34.22
CA VAL A 633 -12.44 26.33 -33.87
C VAL A 633 -12.70 27.61 -34.69
N PRO A 634 -12.76 28.80 -34.04
CA PRO A 634 -12.93 30.05 -34.75
C PRO A 634 -11.67 30.44 -35.53
N ASP A 635 -11.83 31.22 -36.60
CA ASP A 635 -10.73 31.62 -37.50
C ASP A 635 -9.55 32.27 -36.76
N ARG A 636 -9.82 33.01 -35.68
CA ARG A 636 -8.80 33.65 -34.84
C ARG A 636 -7.82 32.67 -34.17
N MET A 637 -8.22 31.41 -33.98
CA MET A 637 -7.39 30.35 -33.39
C MET A 637 -6.78 29.42 -34.44
N LEU A 638 -7.12 29.58 -35.72
CA LEU A 638 -6.59 28.78 -36.82
C LEU A 638 -5.20 29.30 -37.24
N ILE A 639 -4.25 29.26 -36.31
CA ILE A 639 -2.87 29.72 -36.50
C ILE A 639 -2.05 28.61 -37.20
N PRO A 640 -1.35 28.90 -38.31
CA PRO A 640 -0.54 27.90 -39.00
C PRO A 640 0.49 27.24 -38.08
N ASN A 641 0.52 25.90 -38.06
CA ASN A 641 1.42 25.09 -37.22
C ASN A 641 1.26 25.22 -35.69
N ALA A 642 0.25 25.95 -35.21
CA ALA A 642 -0.03 25.99 -33.77
C ALA A 642 -0.62 24.66 -33.27
N MET A 643 -0.40 24.36 -32.00
CA MET A 643 -0.99 23.21 -31.33
C MET A 643 -2.22 23.64 -30.53
N ILE A 644 -3.29 22.86 -30.61
CA ILE A 644 -4.45 22.96 -29.73
C ILE A 644 -4.43 21.77 -28.79
N ALA A 645 -4.37 22.02 -27.50
CA ALA A 645 -4.33 21.02 -26.45
C ALA A 645 -5.49 21.17 -25.46
N HIS A 646 -5.91 20.06 -24.86
CA HIS A 646 -6.84 20.03 -23.74
C HIS A 646 -6.08 19.79 -22.43
N GLY A 647 -6.39 20.58 -21.41
CA GLY A 647 -5.85 20.43 -20.06
C GLY A 647 -6.94 20.01 -19.07
N SER A 648 -6.60 19.12 -18.13
CA SER A 648 -7.45 18.78 -16.99
C SER A 648 -7.77 20.02 -16.15
N PRO A 649 -8.97 20.15 -15.55
CA PRO A 649 -9.29 21.26 -14.65
C PRO A 649 -8.37 21.36 -13.43
N ASP A 650 -7.73 20.26 -13.02
CA ASP A 650 -6.81 20.21 -11.88
C ASP A 650 -5.42 20.74 -12.20
N PHE A 651 -5.11 20.98 -13.48
CA PHE A 651 -3.82 21.45 -13.96
C PHE A 651 -3.89 22.93 -14.34
N ASP A 652 -2.76 23.64 -14.16
CA ASP A 652 -2.58 24.96 -14.73
C ASP A 652 -2.38 24.82 -16.26
N PRO A 653 -2.90 25.74 -17.07
CA PRO A 653 -2.74 25.70 -18.53
C PRO A 653 -1.26 25.74 -18.89
N SER A 654 -0.85 24.90 -19.83
CA SER A 654 0.56 24.78 -20.24
C SER A 654 0.65 24.34 -21.69
N CYS A 655 1.67 24.86 -22.39
CA CYS A 655 2.06 24.44 -23.74
C CYS A 655 3.19 23.42 -23.76
N VAL A 656 3.63 22.99 -22.58
CA VAL A 656 4.68 22.00 -22.42
C VAL A 656 4.17 20.63 -22.85
N LYS A 657 4.98 19.95 -23.67
CA LYS A 657 4.68 18.62 -24.16
C LYS A 657 5.73 17.64 -23.68
N THR A 658 5.27 16.58 -22.99
CA THR A 658 6.11 15.43 -22.69
C THR A 658 5.98 14.35 -23.77
N SER A 659 6.92 13.41 -23.77
CA SER A 659 7.13 12.37 -24.76
C SER A 659 6.05 11.30 -24.73
N SER A 660 5.34 11.12 -23.62
CA SER A 660 4.15 10.27 -23.53
C SER A 660 2.87 10.93 -24.08
N MET A 661 2.87 12.26 -24.26
CA MET A 661 1.70 12.96 -24.80
C MET A 661 1.63 12.78 -26.32
N ASP A 662 0.61 12.06 -26.77
CA ASP A 662 0.35 11.87 -28.19
C ASP A 662 -0.08 13.19 -28.85
N THR A 663 0.40 13.41 -30.08
CA THR A 663 -0.02 14.54 -30.93
C THR A 663 -0.41 14.05 -32.31
N HIS A 664 -1.52 14.56 -32.81
CA HIS A 664 -1.94 14.36 -34.18
C HIS A 664 -1.59 15.58 -35.03
N THR A 665 -1.01 15.36 -36.21
CA THR A 665 -0.72 16.42 -37.18
C THR A 665 -1.76 16.44 -38.29
N ASN A 666 -2.41 17.58 -38.49
CA ASN A 666 -3.31 17.76 -39.62
C ASN A 666 -2.48 17.94 -40.90
N LEU A 667 -2.64 17.02 -41.87
CA LEU A 667 -1.84 16.98 -43.10
C LEU A 667 -2.46 17.72 -44.29
N GLU A 668 -3.77 18.08 -44.26
CA GLU A 668 -4.47 19.02 -45.17
C GLU A 668 -6.00 18.84 -45.09
N GLY A 669 -6.78 19.94 -45.22
CA GLY A 669 -8.24 19.90 -45.34
C GLY A 669 -9.05 20.01 -44.04
N PRO A 670 -10.38 19.89 -44.11
CA PRO A 670 -11.26 19.90 -42.94
C PRO A 670 -11.00 18.66 -42.06
N ILE A 671 -10.95 18.85 -40.74
CA ILE A 671 -10.73 17.76 -39.78
C ILE A 671 -11.76 17.77 -38.65
N ASP A 672 -12.26 16.58 -38.32
CA ASP A 672 -13.01 16.32 -37.09
C ASP A 672 -12.10 15.52 -36.15
N TRP A 673 -11.70 16.10 -35.01
CA TRP A 673 -10.71 15.51 -34.11
C TRP A 673 -11.12 15.56 -32.64
N ASN A 674 -10.83 14.52 -31.87
CA ASN A 674 -11.09 14.52 -30.43
C ASN A 674 -9.84 14.94 -29.65
N ILE A 675 -9.80 16.18 -29.18
CA ILE A 675 -8.66 16.70 -28.40
C ILE A 675 -8.53 16.09 -27.02
N GLY A 676 -9.57 15.42 -26.51
CA GLY A 676 -9.48 14.65 -25.28
C GLY A 676 -8.64 13.36 -25.41
N THR A 677 -8.28 12.96 -26.65
CA THR A 677 -7.43 11.78 -26.89
C THR A 677 -5.97 12.13 -27.12
N ALA A 678 -5.71 13.20 -27.89
CA ALA A 678 -4.37 13.69 -28.18
C ALA A 678 -4.46 15.13 -28.70
N SER A 679 -3.41 15.92 -28.47
CA SER A 679 -3.34 17.31 -28.92
C SER A 679 -3.26 17.39 -30.45
N LEU A 680 -3.82 18.44 -31.04
CA LEU A 680 -3.87 18.63 -32.49
C LEU A 680 -2.87 19.70 -32.93
N ILE A 681 -1.98 19.37 -33.86
CA ILE A 681 -1.12 20.34 -34.55
C ILE A 681 -1.81 20.73 -35.86
N LEU A 682 -2.04 22.04 -36.03
CA LEU A 682 -2.69 22.60 -37.21
C LEU A 682 -1.79 22.52 -38.45
N SER A 683 -2.41 22.40 -39.61
CA SER A 683 -1.69 22.41 -40.89
C SER A 683 -1.17 23.81 -41.22
N ALA A 684 -0.34 23.92 -42.27
CA ALA A 684 0.17 25.22 -42.73
C ALA A 684 -0.93 26.14 -43.31
N ASN A 685 -2.08 25.59 -43.69
CA ASN A 685 -3.25 26.34 -44.17
C ASN A 685 -4.52 25.72 -43.56
N PRO A 686 -4.82 26.01 -42.28
CA PRO A 686 -6.02 25.51 -41.63
C PRO A 686 -7.26 26.13 -42.29
N THR A 687 -8.31 25.33 -42.52
CA THR A 687 -9.54 25.79 -43.18
C THR A 687 -10.76 25.65 -42.28
N SER A 688 -11.08 24.44 -41.85
CA SER A 688 -12.15 24.19 -40.88
C SER A 688 -11.74 23.04 -39.96
N VAL A 689 -11.79 23.28 -38.66
CA VAL A 689 -11.37 22.33 -37.63
C VAL A 689 -12.53 22.20 -36.67
N ASN A 690 -13.12 21.02 -36.61
CA ASN A 690 -14.12 20.67 -35.60
C ASN A 690 -13.45 19.78 -34.56
N LEU A 691 -13.54 20.18 -33.30
CA LEU A 691 -12.98 19.47 -32.17
C LEU A 691 -14.09 18.88 -31.32
N THR A 692 -13.92 17.63 -30.91
CA THR A 692 -14.66 17.08 -29.79
C THR A 692 -13.85 17.33 -28.52
N ILE A 693 -14.41 18.12 -27.60
CA ILE A 693 -13.82 18.61 -26.36
C ILE A 693 -14.53 17.93 -25.17
N PRO A 694 -13.79 17.52 -24.12
CA PRO A 694 -14.37 17.15 -22.84
C PRO A 694 -15.23 18.27 -22.22
N SER A 695 -16.10 17.94 -21.26
CA SER A 695 -17.04 18.91 -20.67
C SER A 695 -16.41 19.90 -19.68
N GLU A 696 -15.18 19.66 -19.25
CA GLU A 696 -14.49 20.43 -18.21
C GLU A 696 -13.00 20.57 -18.54
N GLY A 697 -12.34 21.56 -17.94
CA GLY A 697 -10.92 21.83 -18.10
C GLY A 697 -10.64 23.07 -18.96
N TRP A 698 -9.55 23.03 -19.71
CA TRP A 698 -9.04 24.18 -20.48
C TRP A 698 -8.71 23.77 -21.90
N VAL A 699 -8.85 24.70 -22.84
CA VAL A 699 -8.31 24.61 -24.19
C VAL A 699 -7.20 25.63 -24.31
N VAL A 700 -6.01 25.19 -24.71
CA VAL A 700 -4.84 26.05 -24.89
C VAL A 700 -4.39 25.97 -26.33
N VAL A 701 -4.13 27.14 -26.93
CA VAL A 701 -3.51 27.30 -28.24
C VAL A 701 -2.06 27.72 -28.05
N CYS A 702 -1.14 26.93 -28.61
CA CYS A 702 0.28 27.02 -28.37
C CYS A 702 1.06 27.24 -29.66
N GLU A 703 1.98 28.19 -29.68
CA GLU A 703 3.01 28.31 -30.70
C GLU A 703 4.35 27.90 -30.08
N GLY A 704 4.76 26.65 -30.30
CA GLY A 704 5.90 26.10 -29.58
C GLY A 704 5.59 25.95 -28.09
N ARG A 705 6.33 26.69 -27.23
CA ARG A 705 6.09 26.75 -25.78
C ARG A 705 5.29 27.98 -25.35
N ASP A 706 5.02 28.88 -26.27
CA ASP A 706 4.35 30.15 -25.98
C ASP A 706 2.84 29.94 -26.04
N ILE A 707 2.15 30.43 -25.01
CA ILE A 707 0.70 30.39 -24.92
C ILE A 707 0.16 31.56 -25.73
N ILE A 708 -0.67 31.26 -26.73
CA ILE A 708 -1.35 32.27 -27.54
C ILE A 708 -2.74 32.57 -26.98
N GLU A 709 -3.46 31.53 -26.58
CA GLU A 709 -4.80 31.69 -26.03
C GLU A 709 -5.17 30.56 -25.07
N VAL A 710 -5.86 30.93 -23.99
CA VAL A 710 -6.44 30.01 -23.01
C VAL A 710 -7.94 30.25 -22.90
N LEU A 711 -8.72 29.18 -23.10
CA LEU A 711 -10.16 29.16 -22.86
C LEU A 711 -10.48 28.18 -21.74
N ARG A 712 -11.23 28.63 -20.74
CA ARG A 712 -11.85 27.75 -19.76
C ARG A 712 -13.14 27.15 -20.30
N ILE A 713 -13.32 25.85 -20.14
CA ILE A 713 -14.58 25.20 -20.52
C ILE A 713 -15.60 25.44 -19.41
N LYS A 714 -16.80 25.90 -19.77
CA LYS A 714 -17.95 26.06 -18.88
C LYS A 714 -19.20 25.49 -19.53
N GLU A 715 -20.14 25.01 -18.71
CA GLU A 715 -21.47 24.66 -19.20
C GLU A 715 -22.23 25.93 -19.62
N GLY A 716 -22.71 25.98 -20.85
CA GLY A 716 -23.36 27.17 -21.41
C GLY A 716 -23.73 27.03 -22.89
N LEU A 717 -24.31 28.08 -23.46
CA LEU A 717 -24.67 28.15 -24.88
C LEU A 717 -23.42 28.25 -25.77
N ASP A 718 -23.39 27.54 -26.91
CA ASP A 718 -22.31 27.65 -27.92
C ASP A 718 -22.49 28.92 -28.76
N ILE A 719 -21.95 30.01 -28.23
CA ILE A 719 -21.98 31.33 -28.84
C ILE A 719 -20.55 31.82 -28.95
N GLN A 720 -20.20 32.30 -30.15
CA GLN A 720 -18.84 32.70 -30.47
C GLN A 720 -18.81 34.13 -30.98
N SER A 721 -17.78 34.86 -30.58
CA SER A 721 -17.44 36.19 -31.10
C SER A 721 -16.28 36.07 -32.08
N SER A 722 -16.32 36.85 -33.16
CA SER A 722 -15.27 36.87 -34.18
C SER A 722 -13.95 37.48 -33.69
N VAL A 723 -13.96 38.22 -32.58
CA VAL A 723 -12.83 39.05 -32.14
C VAL A 723 -12.25 38.67 -30.79
N SER A 724 -13.07 38.16 -29.86
CA SER A 724 -12.61 37.87 -28.50
C SER A 724 -13.29 36.63 -27.90
N GLY A 725 -12.68 36.07 -26.86
CA GLY A 725 -13.33 35.08 -26.01
C GLY A 725 -14.46 35.68 -25.17
N MET A 726 -15.35 34.84 -24.64
CA MET A 726 -16.43 35.33 -23.76
C MET A 726 -15.85 35.86 -22.45
N GLY A 727 -16.41 36.95 -21.94
CA GLY A 727 -15.92 37.63 -20.73
C GLY A 727 -14.66 38.46 -20.92
N ILE A 728 -14.29 38.79 -22.17
CA ILE A 728 -13.20 39.74 -22.50
C ILE A 728 -13.78 40.95 -23.23
N ALA A 729 -13.22 42.12 -22.97
CA ALA A 729 -13.52 43.34 -23.70
C ALA A 729 -13.30 43.20 -25.22
N ILE A 730 -14.08 43.95 -25.98
CA ILE A 730 -14.07 43.95 -27.44
C ILE A 730 -13.45 45.27 -27.91
N ASP A 731 -12.29 45.17 -28.56
CA ASP A 731 -11.54 46.34 -29.02
C ASP A 731 -11.94 46.80 -30.44
N SER A 732 -12.84 46.08 -31.10
CA SER A 732 -13.32 46.41 -32.44
C SER A 732 -14.68 47.09 -32.42
N GLU A 733 -14.83 48.19 -33.16
CA GLU A 733 -16.12 48.87 -33.32
C GLU A 733 -17.19 48.00 -33.98
N LYS A 734 -16.78 47.03 -34.82
CA LYS A 734 -17.67 46.10 -35.52
C LYS A 734 -17.21 44.68 -35.31
N PHE A 735 -18.13 43.83 -34.88
CA PHE A 735 -17.87 42.42 -34.64
C PHE A 735 -19.09 41.58 -34.96
N SER A 736 -18.88 40.28 -35.24
CA SER A 736 -19.96 39.34 -35.42
C SER A 736 -20.11 38.39 -34.24
N ILE A 737 -21.37 38.11 -33.88
CA ILE A 737 -21.74 37.07 -32.93
C ILE A 737 -22.40 35.95 -33.72
N GLU A 738 -21.87 34.74 -33.60
CA GLU A 738 -22.42 33.53 -34.19
C GLU A 738 -23.19 32.73 -33.14
N ASN A 739 -24.47 32.46 -33.41
CA ASN A 739 -25.27 31.53 -32.63
C ASN A 739 -25.23 30.16 -33.31
N ARG A 740 -24.60 29.18 -32.65
CA ARG A 740 -24.44 27.83 -33.17
C ARG A 740 -25.45 26.86 -32.58
N GLU A 741 -26.34 27.36 -31.72
CA GLU A 741 -27.44 26.58 -31.19
C GLU A 741 -28.50 26.32 -32.26
N ASN A 742 -29.29 25.27 -32.02
CA ASN A 742 -30.46 24.96 -32.84
C ASN A 742 -31.69 25.83 -32.51
N MET A 743 -31.55 26.79 -31.59
CA MET A 743 -32.59 27.71 -31.14
C MET A 743 -32.21 29.17 -31.33
N THR A 744 -33.21 30.04 -31.43
CA THR A 744 -32.97 31.49 -31.50
C THR A 744 -32.63 32.03 -30.12
N VAL A 745 -31.56 32.80 -30.03
CA VAL A 745 -31.04 33.37 -28.79
C VAL A 745 -31.33 34.87 -28.74
N THR A 746 -31.77 35.41 -27.60
CA THR A 746 -31.99 36.86 -27.44
C THR A 746 -30.70 37.58 -27.09
N VAL A 747 -30.55 38.81 -27.59
CA VAL A 747 -29.43 39.70 -27.23
C VAL A 747 -29.97 40.80 -26.32
N SER A 748 -29.61 40.75 -25.04
CA SER A 748 -29.89 41.81 -24.07
C SER A 748 -28.70 42.78 -23.99
N ARG A 749 -28.97 44.01 -23.52
CA ARG A 749 -27.96 45.05 -23.36
C ARG A 749 -28.01 45.56 -21.92
N GLU A 750 -26.87 45.52 -21.24
CA GLU A 750 -26.73 46.00 -19.87
C GLU A 750 -25.76 47.18 -19.81
N TRP A 751 -26.15 48.22 -19.09
CA TRP A 751 -25.40 49.47 -18.96
C TRP A 751 -24.98 49.65 -17.52
N SER A 752 -23.70 49.92 -17.29
CA SER A 752 -23.13 50.11 -15.96
C SER A 752 -22.14 51.28 -15.91
N GLY A 753 -21.94 51.83 -14.73
CA GLY A 753 -20.99 52.93 -14.47
C GLY A 753 -21.63 54.28 -14.18
N ASP A 754 -20.78 55.29 -13.98
CA ASP A 754 -21.14 56.59 -13.40
C ASP A 754 -21.33 57.69 -14.47
N VAL A 755 -21.09 57.36 -15.74
CA VAL A 755 -21.28 58.24 -16.90
C VAL A 755 -22.71 58.07 -17.44
N PRO A 756 -23.43 59.15 -17.79
CA PRO A 756 -24.78 59.04 -18.34
C PRO A 756 -24.80 58.16 -19.61
N SER A 757 -25.44 57.01 -19.48
CA SER A 757 -25.32 55.84 -20.38
C SER A 757 -25.82 56.02 -21.81
N LEU A 758 -26.56 57.09 -22.11
CA LEU A 758 -27.24 57.27 -23.41
C LEU A 758 -26.53 58.24 -24.37
N GLU A 759 -25.55 59.04 -23.92
CA GLU A 759 -24.88 60.04 -24.77
C GLU A 759 -23.48 59.61 -25.24
N VAL A 760 -22.87 58.62 -24.57
CA VAL A 760 -21.46 58.24 -24.77
C VAL A 760 -21.28 56.95 -25.59
N TRP A 761 -22.34 56.16 -25.71
CA TRP A 761 -22.32 54.89 -26.44
C TRP A 761 -23.30 54.90 -27.60
N TYR A 762 -22.86 54.43 -28.75
CA TYR A 762 -23.73 54.13 -29.89
C TYR A 762 -23.65 52.63 -30.18
N VAL A 763 -24.81 51.97 -30.12
CA VAL A 763 -24.94 50.52 -30.33
C VAL A 763 -26.01 50.26 -31.38
N ASP A 764 -25.62 49.57 -32.45
CA ASP A 764 -26.50 49.16 -33.55
C ASP A 764 -26.39 47.64 -33.78
N GLY A 765 -27.54 46.95 -33.84
CA GLY A 765 -27.60 45.51 -34.02
C GLY A 765 -28.97 44.91 -33.67
N PRO A 766 -29.29 43.70 -34.16
CA PRO A 766 -30.57 43.05 -33.90
C PRO A 766 -30.66 42.50 -32.45
N ASP A 767 -31.88 42.44 -31.91
CA ASP A 767 -32.14 41.98 -30.52
C ASP A 767 -32.26 40.44 -30.39
N SER A 768 -32.06 39.69 -31.48
CA SER A 768 -32.10 38.22 -31.49
C SER A 768 -31.24 37.62 -32.60
N ILE A 769 -30.60 36.50 -32.33
CA ILE A 769 -29.77 35.74 -33.27
C ILE A 769 -30.48 34.43 -33.62
N PRO A 770 -30.95 34.24 -34.86
CA PRO A 770 -31.54 32.98 -35.29
C PRO A 770 -30.57 31.80 -35.16
N ALA A 771 -31.11 30.59 -35.10
CA ALA A 771 -30.32 29.35 -35.00
C ALA A 771 -29.35 29.20 -36.19
N ASN A 772 -28.09 28.85 -35.92
CA ASN A 772 -27.00 28.68 -36.90
C ASN A 772 -26.78 29.90 -37.82
N GLN A 773 -26.96 31.10 -37.28
CA GLN A 773 -26.71 32.36 -38.00
C GLN A 773 -25.76 33.26 -37.22
N SER A 774 -25.03 34.10 -37.95
CA SER A 774 -24.24 35.19 -37.40
C SER A 774 -24.91 36.53 -37.65
N ILE A 775 -24.77 37.43 -36.68
CA ILE A 775 -25.21 38.83 -36.77
C ILE A 775 -24.01 39.75 -36.60
N GLU A 776 -24.04 40.92 -37.24
CA GLU A 776 -23.03 41.97 -37.04
C GLU A 776 -23.59 43.01 -36.05
N ILE A 777 -22.78 43.40 -35.06
CA ILE A 777 -23.09 44.44 -34.08
C ILE A 777 -22.03 45.52 -34.21
N THR A 778 -22.46 46.78 -34.18
CA THR A 778 -21.59 47.95 -34.13
C THR A 778 -21.69 48.61 -32.76
N VAL A 779 -20.58 48.76 -32.06
CA VAL A 779 -20.48 49.46 -30.76
C VAL A 779 -19.40 50.53 -30.89
N THR A 780 -19.75 51.79 -30.63
CA THR A 780 -18.79 52.89 -30.56
C THR A 780 -18.90 53.66 -29.24
N PHE A 781 -17.74 54.08 -28.73
CA PHE A 781 -17.59 54.81 -27.46
C PHE A 781 -16.99 56.19 -27.74
N ASP A 782 -17.64 57.25 -27.26
CA ASP A 782 -17.11 58.61 -27.35
C ASP A 782 -16.21 58.93 -26.15
N ASN A 783 -14.89 58.98 -26.37
CA ASN A 783 -13.90 59.31 -25.33
C ASN A 783 -13.66 60.84 -25.17
N SER A 784 -14.57 61.70 -25.65
CA SER A 784 -14.36 63.16 -25.63
C SER A 784 -14.24 63.79 -24.24
N GLY A 785 -14.65 63.08 -23.16
CA GLY A 785 -14.61 63.53 -21.77
C GLY A 785 -13.56 62.87 -20.86
N GLY A 786 -12.63 62.08 -21.40
CA GLY A 786 -11.60 61.36 -20.62
C GLY A 786 -12.15 60.20 -19.77
N ALA A 787 -13.32 59.68 -20.14
CA ALA A 787 -13.95 58.53 -19.52
C ALA A 787 -13.36 57.22 -20.06
N PHE A 788 -13.28 56.20 -19.21
CA PHE A 788 -12.91 54.85 -19.62
C PHE A 788 -14.17 54.05 -19.92
N GLY A 789 -14.19 53.34 -21.05
CA GLY A 789 -15.33 52.58 -21.52
C GLY A 789 -14.93 51.20 -22.02
N PHE A 790 -15.63 50.16 -21.57
CA PHE A 790 -15.42 48.78 -22.00
C PHE A 790 -16.74 48.13 -22.41
N ALA A 791 -16.69 47.32 -23.47
CA ALA A 791 -17.81 46.53 -23.95
C ALA A 791 -17.40 45.05 -24.02
N TRP A 792 -18.20 44.14 -23.47
CA TRP A 792 -17.92 42.70 -23.53
C TRP A 792 -19.21 41.88 -23.62
N ILE A 793 -19.05 40.59 -23.93
CA ILE A 793 -20.17 39.67 -24.07
C ILE A 793 -20.08 38.56 -23.03
N THR A 794 -21.22 38.24 -22.43
CA THR A 794 -21.42 37.02 -21.63
C THR A 794 -22.64 36.27 -22.12
N THR A 795 -22.79 35.00 -21.73
CA THR A 795 -24.02 34.23 -21.97
C THR A 795 -24.68 33.84 -20.65
N ASP A 796 -26.00 33.81 -20.64
CA ASP A 796 -26.82 33.30 -19.54
C ASP A 796 -27.78 32.21 -20.05
N SER A 797 -28.67 31.71 -19.20
CA SER A 797 -29.66 30.69 -19.59
C SER A 797 -30.70 31.18 -20.61
N ASN A 798 -30.82 32.49 -20.83
CA ASN A 798 -31.83 33.12 -21.67
C ASN A 798 -31.25 33.66 -23.00
N GLY A 799 -29.94 33.91 -23.06
CA GLY A 799 -29.21 34.25 -24.26
C GLY A 799 -27.90 35.01 -24.06
N VAL A 800 -27.62 35.94 -24.97
CA VAL A 800 -26.39 36.75 -24.99
C VAL A 800 -26.65 38.07 -24.27
N VAL A 801 -25.75 38.47 -23.39
CA VAL A 801 -25.77 39.79 -22.74
C VAL A 801 -24.59 40.61 -23.23
N LEU A 802 -24.86 41.74 -23.87
CA LEU A 802 -23.87 42.75 -24.23
C LEU A 802 -23.76 43.76 -23.08
N HIS A 803 -22.63 43.74 -22.39
CA HIS A 803 -22.34 44.64 -21.27
C HIS A 803 -21.58 45.86 -21.74
N LEU A 804 -21.96 47.03 -21.24
CA LEU A 804 -21.39 48.32 -21.58
C LEU A 804 -21.12 49.07 -20.27
N ALA A 805 -19.85 49.28 -19.95
CA ALA A 805 -19.43 49.93 -18.72
C ALA A 805 -18.65 51.21 -19.03
N ALA A 806 -19.05 52.35 -18.46
CA ALA A 806 -18.32 53.62 -18.58
C ALA A 806 -18.12 54.32 -17.24
N ARG A 807 -16.88 54.66 -16.90
CA ARG A 807 -16.51 55.30 -15.62
C ARG A 807 -15.55 56.47 -15.80
N CYS A 808 -15.65 57.42 -14.88
CA CYS A 808 -14.74 58.56 -14.80
C CYS A 808 -13.46 58.21 -14.03
N PRO A 809 -12.32 58.84 -14.37
CA PRO A 809 -11.14 58.81 -13.52
C PRO A 809 -11.40 59.45 -12.15
N TRP A 810 -10.53 59.14 -11.18
CA TRP A 810 -10.48 59.83 -9.88
C TRP A 810 -10.25 61.33 -10.11
N GLY A 811 -11.27 62.15 -9.84
CA GLY A 811 -11.30 63.58 -10.18
C GLY A 811 -12.54 64.01 -10.98
N GLY A 812 -13.29 63.05 -11.53
CA GLY A 812 -14.52 63.27 -12.31
C GLY A 812 -14.28 63.42 -13.81
N CYS A 813 -15.33 63.22 -14.62
CA CYS A 813 -15.32 63.54 -16.05
C CYS A 813 -15.64 65.02 -16.26
N THR A 814 -15.07 65.62 -17.31
CA THR A 814 -15.30 67.04 -17.66
C THR A 814 -16.47 67.24 -18.60
#